data_AF-A0A2D0H960-F1
#
_entry.id   AF-A0A2D0H960-F1
#
_cell.length_a   1.000
_cell.length_b   1.000
_cell.length_c   1.000
_cell.angle_alpha   90.00
_cell.angle_beta   90.00
_cell.angle_gamma   90.00
#
_symmetry.space_group_name_H-M   'P 1'
#
loop_
_entity.id
_entity.type
_entity.pdbx_description
1 polymer ?
#
loop_
_entity_poly.entity_id
_entity_poly.type
_entity_poly.pdbx_seq_one_letter_code
_entity_poly.pdbx_strand_id
1 'polypeptide(L)'
;MKAVPFVFILTSGLLTLGIMRPAIAQVTSDGTTNTVVNPSGNNFNILNGIEKGNNLFHSFSNFSVPTSGSARFDLINTPNITTIFSRVTGGNVSNIDGLISTLNSNNPVSLFLMNPAGIVFGANARLNIGGSFVGTTANSIKFADGTEFSAVNASGTPLLTISVPVGLQLGANAGAIQVQGADLRVKTGQTLALVGSQIDMTGAKLTAPNGHIELWALQNAGIQIENQAQWQLTSPVATTNWGTISLQKASLVDASGINGGAINIRGRGLTVQDGSNISSTTFAGQGKGITVNTTDFVDLLGVSLPGQINPGIGTSLGIFFGPPATGRAGDVTVETGRLKLANGAWLQSFSNGNNSRSGDVTVRASDVEVVGSNPFLEIPTSITTTLFGGKNNQSGNISIETNRMRLQDGGIVSTSLIPFNGISPPTGKAGNISIRATESLDISGYTPSLLLSGVGTRIGQTEGDAGNISIDVGRLHLFNGGSIRSTLSGKGKAGNITIHAQEVTVSDPVIDVISKLPGGITVSAGDNSVGSGGNIALTADNLRLFNGGQITSSSQGQANAGNINLQVKNIDIQGMSQPLTNGQIVPSAIAASSTTNFHAGTIDITSDTFKLRNGAEVTVSNIGGGDAGNLNITANNIFLDNKASLRSEVKGGSQGNIHLQANDVLLLRRGSNITTNATGTSTGGNIDITAGAIIALPDEDSDIVANAVLGSGGNIQITTQGIFGLKFRPQLTPESDITASSQFGVSGTVQVNTIGIDPNSGLVELPVNVTDPSQQIATGCADSEGSRFVATGRGGVPQNPTQQVPTLSTWDDVRDLSAYRKTGDLNAQIPTKETVLVQAKGWRRNADGKIEIFAD
;
A
#
# COMPACT_ATOMS: atom_id res chain seq x y z
N MET A 1 -4.76 -87.09 -0.81
CA MET A 1 -4.52 -88.35 -0.07
C MET A 1 -5.13 -88.21 1.31
N LYS A 2 -5.98 -89.18 1.69
CA LYS A 2 -6.30 -89.75 3.03
C LYS A 2 -5.88 -88.95 4.28
N ALA A 3 -6.60 -88.85 5.40
CA ALA A 3 -7.94 -89.19 5.89
C ALA A 3 -7.98 -88.66 7.37
N VAL A 4 -9.07 -88.00 7.79
CA VAL A 4 -9.98 -88.25 8.97
C VAL A 4 -9.39 -88.96 10.23
N PRO A 5 -9.91 -88.83 11.49
CA PRO A 5 -10.54 -87.76 12.31
C PRO A 5 -9.97 -87.69 13.77
N PHE A 6 -10.51 -86.86 14.68
CA PHE A 6 -11.12 -87.36 15.95
C PHE A 6 -11.81 -86.23 16.76
N VAL A 7 -12.95 -86.59 17.34
CA VAL A 7 -13.86 -85.82 18.21
C VAL A 7 -13.47 -86.08 19.68
N PHE A 8 -13.68 -85.13 20.61
CA PHE A 8 -14.40 -85.32 21.91
C PHE A 8 -14.40 -84.05 22.82
N ILE A 9 -15.61 -83.51 23.03
CA ILE A 9 -16.30 -83.11 24.28
C ILE A 9 -15.58 -82.28 25.39
N LEU A 10 -16.14 -81.07 25.59
CA LEU A 10 -16.60 -80.39 26.82
C LEU A 10 -15.87 -80.58 28.17
N THR A 11 -15.40 -79.49 28.79
CA THR A 11 -15.86 -79.01 30.13
C THR A 11 -15.24 -77.65 30.52
N SER A 12 -16.01 -76.96 31.35
CA SER A 12 -15.92 -75.60 31.90
C SER A 12 -14.66 -75.22 32.70
N GLY A 13 -14.27 -73.94 32.61
CA GLY A 13 -13.40 -73.28 33.59
C GLY A 13 -13.41 -71.76 33.44
N LEU A 14 -14.16 -71.06 34.30
CA LEU A 14 -14.06 -69.62 34.52
C LEU A 14 -12.63 -69.25 34.95
N LEU A 15 -12.01 -68.29 34.27
CA LEU A 15 -11.00 -67.40 34.87
C LEU A 15 -11.07 -66.03 34.19
N THR A 16 -11.91 -65.16 34.76
CA THR A 16 -11.92 -63.73 34.51
C THR A 16 -10.65 -63.11 35.10
N LEU A 17 -9.59 -63.03 34.31
CA LEU A 17 -8.49 -62.09 34.58
C LEU A 17 -8.88 -60.74 33.96
N GLY A 18 -9.53 -59.92 34.79
CA GLY A 18 -9.73 -58.51 34.52
C GLY A 18 -8.37 -57.83 34.40
N ILE A 19 -7.94 -57.59 33.16
CA ILE A 19 -6.86 -56.66 32.87
C ILE A 19 -7.45 -55.26 33.10
N MET A 20 -7.40 -54.80 34.36
CA MET A 20 -7.49 -53.37 34.65
C MET A 20 -6.30 -52.72 33.94
N ARG A 21 -6.56 -52.14 32.77
CA ARG A 21 -5.64 -51.16 32.20
C ARG A 21 -5.47 -50.06 33.25
N PRO A 22 -4.24 -49.63 33.59
CA PRO A 22 -4.06 -48.53 34.51
C PRO A 22 -4.83 -47.33 33.95
N ALA A 23 -5.84 -46.87 34.70
CA ALA A 23 -6.51 -45.63 34.38
C ALA A 23 -5.46 -44.53 34.49
N ILE A 24 -5.16 -43.86 33.38
CA ILE A 24 -4.40 -42.61 33.42
C ILE A 24 -5.20 -41.69 34.34
N ALA A 25 -4.67 -41.35 35.51
CA ALA A 25 -5.33 -40.43 36.43
C ALA A 25 -5.63 -39.13 35.69
N GLN A 26 -6.89 -38.69 35.61
CA GLN A 26 -7.34 -37.60 34.72
C GLN A 26 -7.38 -36.25 35.45
N VAL A 27 -8.35 -36.09 36.35
CA VAL A 27 -8.43 -34.95 37.28
C VAL A 27 -8.15 -35.46 38.68
N THR A 28 -7.01 -35.07 39.25
CA THR A 28 -6.58 -35.51 40.58
C THR A 28 -6.02 -34.36 41.38
N SER A 29 -6.43 -34.24 42.65
CA SER A 29 -5.88 -33.27 43.59
C SER A 29 -4.38 -33.49 43.81
N ASP A 30 -3.61 -32.44 44.09
CA ASP A 30 -2.23 -32.57 44.60
C ASP A 30 -2.14 -32.54 46.13
N GLY A 31 -3.28 -32.39 46.81
CA GLY A 31 -3.37 -32.35 48.28
C GLY A 31 -3.05 -30.99 48.92
N THR A 32 -2.67 -29.96 48.17
CA THR A 32 -2.18 -28.69 48.75
C THR A 32 -3.28 -27.66 49.04
N THR A 33 -4.48 -27.81 48.49
CA THR A 33 -5.59 -26.84 48.64
C THR A 33 -6.93 -27.47 49.02
N ASN A 34 -6.94 -28.53 49.85
CA ASN A 34 -8.18 -29.21 50.29
C ASN A 34 -9.16 -29.55 49.16
N THR A 35 -8.65 -29.71 47.94
CA THR A 35 -9.46 -29.93 46.75
C THR A 35 -9.89 -31.38 46.74
N VAL A 36 -11.22 -31.58 46.70
CA VAL A 36 -11.83 -32.90 46.63
C VAL A 36 -12.32 -33.12 45.20
N VAL A 37 -11.89 -34.22 44.59
CA VAL A 37 -12.34 -34.63 43.27
C VAL A 37 -13.12 -35.92 43.41
N ASN A 38 -14.42 -35.87 43.12
CA ASN A 38 -15.32 -37.02 43.14
C ASN A 38 -15.56 -37.49 41.70
N PRO A 39 -14.84 -38.53 41.22
CA PRO A 39 -15.05 -39.08 39.89
C PRO A 39 -16.30 -39.97 39.82
N SER A 40 -17.05 -39.84 38.73
CA SER A 40 -18.15 -40.73 38.32
C SER A 40 -17.97 -41.04 36.83
N GLY A 41 -17.26 -42.12 36.53
CA GLY A 41 -16.77 -42.40 35.19
C GLY A 41 -15.82 -41.29 34.71
N ASN A 42 -16.14 -40.68 33.56
CA ASN A 42 -15.40 -39.56 32.97
C ASN A 42 -15.83 -38.18 33.51
N ASN A 43 -16.71 -38.13 34.51
CA ASN A 43 -17.20 -36.88 35.10
C ASN A 43 -16.54 -36.65 36.46
N PHE A 44 -15.96 -35.48 36.66
CA PHE A 44 -15.21 -35.08 37.84
C PHE A 44 -15.94 -33.94 38.54
N ASN A 45 -16.58 -34.23 39.66
CA ASN A 45 -17.15 -33.17 40.50
C ASN A 45 -16.07 -32.67 41.45
N ILE A 46 -15.70 -31.40 41.30
CA ILE A 46 -14.65 -30.72 42.06
C ILE A 46 -15.34 -29.90 43.15
N LEU A 47 -15.05 -30.24 44.40
CA LEU A 47 -15.65 -29.65 45.59
C LEU A 47 -14.57 -29.04 46.49
N ASN A 48 -15.01 -28.19 47.42
CA ASN A 48 -14.20 -27.52 48.42
C ASN A 48 -13.13 -26.63 47.77
N GLY A 49 -11.84 -26.81 48.11
CA GLY A 49 -10.80 -25.81 47.85
C GLY A 49 -10.42 -25.05 49.12
N ILE A 50 -9.50 -24.09 49.00
CA ILE A 50 -9.26 -23.11 50.05
C ILE A 50 -9.90 -21.79 49.64
N GLU A 51 -10.89 -21.35 50.41
CA GLU A 51 -11.56 -20.06 50.26
C GLU A 51 -10.75 -18.95 50.98
N LYS A 52 -10.53 -17.85 50.28
CA LYS A 52 -10.00 -16.60 50.83
C LYS A 52 -10.75 -15.42 50.23
N GLY A 53 -11.70 -14.88 50.99
CA GLY A 53 -12.55 -13.79 50.51
C GLY A 53 -13.37 -14.26 49.32
N ASN A 54 -13.29 -13.56 48.19
CA ASN A 54 -14.04 -13.92 46.97
C ASN A 54 -13.26 -14.88 46.04
N ASN A 55 -12.09 -15.37 46.48
CA ASN A 55 -11.19 -16.23 45.71
C ASN A 55 -11.24 -17.67 46.22
N LEU A 56 -11.32 -18.64 45.30
CA LEU A 56 -11.24 -20.06 45.59
C LEU A 56 -10.03 -20.69 44.91
N PHE A 57 -9.20 -21.37 45.69
CA PHE A 57 -7.96 -21.97 45.19
C PHE A 57 -8.07 -23.50 45.10
N HIS A 58 -7.75 -24.02 43.91
CA HIS A 58 -7.68 -25.44 43.61
C HIS A 58 -6.32 -25.84 43.03
N SER A 59 -5.84 -27.02 43.41
CA SER A 59 -4.54 -27.54 43.00
C SER A 59 -4.66 -29.01 42.62
N PHE A 60 -4.10 -29.33 41.46
CA PHE A 60 -4.24 -30.63 40.83
C PHE A 60 -2.86 -31.19 40.48
N SER A 61 -2.65 -32.47 40.74
CA SER A 61 -1.49 -33.20 40.22
C SER A 61 -1.67 -33.51 38.73
N ASN A 62 -2.91 -33.75 38.29
CA ASN A 62 -3.27 -33.80 36.88
C ASN A 62 -4.64 -33.19 36.63
N PHE A 63 -4.82 -32.55 35.47
CA PHE A 63 -6.11 -32.00 35.04
C PHE A 63 -6.29 -32.25 33.54
N SER A 64 -6.87 -33.40 33.20
CA SER A 64 -7.28 -33.76 31.84
C SER A 64 -8.74 -34.19 31.86
N VAL A 65 -9.52 -33.78 30.86
CA VAL A 65 -10.95 -34.10 30.75
C VAL A 65 -11.15 -34.89 29.47
N PRO A 66 -11.52 -36.17 29.51
CA PRO A 66 -11.64 -37.00 28.32
C PRO A 66 -12.92 -36.66 27.52
N THR A 67 -13.01 -37.23 26.32
CA THR A 67 -14.21 -37.19 25.48
C THR A 67 -15.46 -37.63 26.24
N SER A 68 -16.55 -36.88 26.05
CA SER A 68 -17.83 -37.09 26.74
C SER A 68 -17.76 -36.98 28.27
N GLY A 69 -16.63 -36.53 28.82
CA GLY A 69 -16.43 -36.26 30.24
C GLY A 69 -16.71 -34.83 30.62
N SER A 70 -16.61 -34.54 31.92
CA SER A 70 -16.72 -33.18 32.44
C SER A 70 -15.84 -32.95 33.67
N ALA A 71 -15.33 -31.74 33.83
CA ALA A 71 -14.81 -31.21 35.09
C ALA A 71 -15.75 -30.11 35.57
N ARG A 72 -16.44 -30.35 36.68
CA ARG A 72 -17.45 -29.44 37.24
C ARG A 72 -16.96 -28.88 38.57
N PHE A 73 -16.69 -27.59 38.62
CA PHE A 73 -16.45 -26.87 39.87
C PHE A 73 -17.80 -26.57 40.52
N ASP A 74 -18.13 -27.29 41.57
CA ASP A 74 -19.39 -27.18 42.29
C ASP A 74 -19.21 -26.32 43.54
N LEU A 75 -19.75 -25.10 43.49
CA LEU A 75 -19.60 -24.09 44.53
C LEU A 75 -20.68 -24.20 45.62
N ILE A 76 -21.33 -25.35 45.77
CA ILE A 76 -22.34 -25.60 46.81
C ILE A 76 -21.83 -25.28 48.23
N ASN A 77 -20.53 -25.51 48.50
CA ASN A 77 -19.90 -25.22 49.79
C ASN A 77 -19.23 -23.84 49.87
N THR A 78 -19.16 -23.10 48.77
CA THR A 78 -18.45 -21.82 48.65
C THR A 78 -19.24 -20.84 47.78
N PRO A 79 -20.50 -20.50 48.13
CA PRO A 79 -21.44 -19.89 47.19
C PRO A 79 -21.14 -18.40 46.88
N ASN A 80 -20.29 -17.74 47.67
CA ASN A 80 -19.97 -16.31 47.55
C ASN A 80 -18.73 -16.02 46.67
N ILE A 81 -18.06 -17.06 46.17
CA ILE A 81 -16.86 -16.93 45.34
C ILE A 81 -17.20 -16.32 43.99
N THR A 82 -16.34 -15.41 43.52
CA THR A 82 -16.43 -14.79 42.18
C THR A 82 -15.29 -15.22 41.26
N THR A 83 -14.18 -15.74 41.81
CA THR A 83 -13.01 -16.17 41.02
C THR A 83 -12.43 -17.48 41.54
N ILE A 84 -12.19 -18.43 40.64
CA ILE A 84 -11.50 -19.68 40.90
C ILE A 84 -10.10 -19.62 40.30
N PHE A 85 -9.08 -19.92 41.09
CA PHE A 85 -7.70 -20.12 40.66
C PHE A 85 -7.33 -21.60 40.73
N SER A 86 -7.14 -22.23 39.58
CA SER A 86 -6.73 -23.63 39.46
C SER A 86 -5.29 -23.74 38.94
N ARG A 87 -4.45 -24.52 39.63
CA ARG A 87 -3.08 -24.84 39.18
C ARG A 87 -2.89 -26.34 38.96
N VAL A 88 -2.08 -26.71 37.99
CA VAL A 88 -1.60 -28.09 37.75
C VAL A 88 -0.13 -28.19 38.08
N THR A 89 0.25 -29.09 38.99
CA THR A 89 1.59 -29.17 39.60
C THR A 89 2.37 -30.42 39.22
N GLY A 90 1.72 -31.45 38.66
CA GLY A 90 2.36 -32.75 38.34
C GLY A 90 3.15 -32.80 37.03
N GLY A 91 3.28 -31.69 36.30
CA GLY A 91 4.14 -31.60 35.11
C GLY A 91 3.60 -32.22 33.82
N ASN A 92 2.38 -32.76 33.84
CA ASN A 92 1.72 -33.33 32.65
C ASN A 92 0.90 -32.26 31.90
N VAL A 93 0.86 -32.36 30.57
CA VAL A 93 -0.01 -31.55 29.70
C VAL A 93 -1.49 -31.81 30.04
N SER A 94 -2.28 -30.74 30.13
CA SER A 94 -3.73 -30.83 30.29
C SER A 94 -4.41 -31.15 28.97
N ASN A 95 -4.89 -32.39 28.79
CA ASN A 95 -5.68 -32.78 27.63
C ASN A 95 -7.17 -32.61 27.93
N ILE A 96 -7.79 -31.58 27.37
CA ILE A 96 -9.19 -31.22 27.58
C ILE A 96 -9.96 -31.54 26.30
N ASP A 97 -10.68 -32.64 26.28
CA ASP A 97 -11.60 -33.03 25.19
C ASP A 97 -13.03 -33.21 25.71
N GLY A 98 -13.40 -32.52 26.80
CA GLY A 98 -14.74 -32.56 27.38
C GLY A 98 -15.19 -31.22 27.93
N LEU A 99 -16.20 -31.22 28.79
CA LEU A 99 -16.80 -30.00 29.33
C LEU A 99 -16.08 -29.52 30.59
N ILE A 100 -15.63 -28.26 30.63
CA ILE A 100 -15.30 -27.57 31.88
C ILE A 100 -16.47 -26.68 32.27
N SER A 101 -16.96 -26.78 33.50
CA SER A 101 -18.11 -26.01 33.97
C SER A 101 -17.98 -25.51 35.40
N THR A 102 -18.61 -24.38 35.69
CA THR A 102 -18.80 -23.86 37.05
C THR A 102 -20.28 -23.92 37.41
N LEU A 103 -20.61 -24.44 38.58
CA LEU A 103 -21.96 -24.42 39.13
C LEU A 103 -22.02 -23.50 40.35
N ASN A 104 -22.63 -22.33 40.18
CA ASN A 104 -22.96 -21.42 41.28
C ASN A 104 -24.38 -20.88 41.09
N SER A 105 -25.18 -20.94 42.14
CA SER A 105 -26.56 -20.42 42.17
C SER A 105 -26.64 -18.92 42.47
N ASN A 106 -25.57 -18.32 43.01
CA ASN A 106 -25.61 -16.94 43.52
C ASN A 106 -25.06 -15.91 42.52
N ASN A 107 -23.92 -16.19 41.88
CA ASN A 107 -23.28 -15.22 40.99
C ASN A 107 -22.41 -15.89 39.90
N PRO A 108 -22.17 -15.20 38.77
CA PRO A 108 -21.20 -15.63 37.75
C PRO A 108 -19.77 -15.73 38.30
N VAL A 109 -19.09 -16.85 38.03
CA VAL A 109 -17.73 -17.12 38.54
C VAL A 109 -16.72 -17.22 37.41
N SER A 110 -15.60 -16.50 37.53
CA SER A 110 -14.47 -16.57 36.58
C SER A 110 -13.53 -17.71 36.95
N LEU A 111 -12.88 -18.34 35.95
CA LEU A 111 -11.99 -19.48 36.15
C LEU A 111 -10.63 -19.23 35.50
N PHE A 112 -9.58 -19.34 36.29
CA PHE A 112 -8.19 -19.44 35.84
C PHE A 112 -7.76 -20.91 35.87
N LEU A 113 -7.30 -21.43 34.75
CA LEU A 113 -6.66 -22.74 34.63
C LEU A 113 -5.20 -22.56 34.22
N MET A 114 -4.29 -22.82 35.15
CA MET A 114 -2.86 -22.66 34.97
C MET A 114 -2.16 -24.02 34.91
N ASN A 115 -1.48 -24.30 33.79
CA ASN A 115 -0.62 -25.47 33.65
C ASN A 115 0.66 -25.13 32.86
N PRO A 116 1.82 -24.99 33.53
CA PRO A 116 3.10 -24.71 32.88
C PRO A 116 3.50 -25.70 31.78
N ALA A 117 3.05 -26.96 31.86
CA ALA A 117 3.40 -27.99 30.89
C ALA A 117 2.68 -27.81 29.53
N GLY A 118 1.58 -27.07 29.48
CA GLY A 118 0.77 -26.86 28.28
C GLY A 118 -0.68 -27.30 28.44
N ILE A 119 -1.53 -26.84 27.51
CA ILE A 119 -2.96 -27.13 27.48
C ILE A 119 -3.38 -27.48 26.05
N VAL A 120 -4.06 -28.61 25.87
CA VAL A 120 -4.62 -29.03 24.59
C VAL A 120 -6.14 -29.12 24.72
N PHE A 121 -6.85 -28.27 23.99
CA PHE A 121 -8.31 -28.35 23.82
C PHE A 121 -8.62 -29.16 22.56
N GLY A 122 -9.12 -30.38 22.73
CA GLY A 122 -9.57 -31.25 21.64
C GLY A 122 -10.94 -30.86 21.07
N ALA A 123 -11.39 -31.59 20.04
CA ALA A 123 -12.55 -31.23 19.24
C ALA A 123 -13.87 -31.18 20.03
N ASN A 124 -13.95 -31.89 21.15
CA ASN A 124 -15.14 -31.93 22.00
C ASN A 124 -15.04 -30.99 23.21
N ALA A 125 -13.95 -30.24 23.34
CA ALA A 125 -13.73 -29.32 24.45
C ALA A 125 -14.75 -28.19 24.43
N ARG A 126 -15.39 -27.96 25.58
CA ARG A 126 -16.46 -26.97 25.76
C ARG A 126 -16.29 -26.25 27.08
N LEU A 127 -16.70 -25.00 27.13
CA LEU A 127 -16.73 -24.19 28.35
C LEU A 127 -18.19 -23.87 28.73
N ASN A 128 -18.52 -24.04 30.01
CA ASN A 128 -19.75 -23.53 30.63
C ASN A 128 -19.40 -22.80 31.92
N ILE A 129 -18.77 -21.64 31.76
CA ILE A 129 -18.26 -20.81 32.86
C ILE A 129 -19.21 -19.64 33.08
N GLY A 130 -19.49 -19.32 34.34
CA GLY A 130 -20.36 -18.21 34.69
C GLY A 130 -19.80 -16.85 34.25
N GLY A 131 -18.53 -16.61 34.53
CA GLY A 131 -17.78 -15.39 34.23
C GLY A 131 -16.74 -15.60 33.13
N SER A 132 -15.55 -15.01 33.33
CA SER A 132 -14.43 -15.04 32.39
C SER A 132 -13.62 -16.33 32.51
N PHE A 133 -12.90 -16.70 31.45
CA PHE A 133 -11.99 -17.84 31.43
C PHE A 133 -10.58 -17.41 31.04
N VAL A 134 -9.59 -17.83 31.83
CA VAL A 134 -8.17 -17.62 31.55
C VAL A 134 -7.46 -18.98 31.53
N GLY A 135 -7.08 -19.44 30.35
CA GLY A 135 -6.20 -20.60 30.18
C GLY A 135 -4.77 -20.13 30.03
N THR A 136 -3.87 -20.58 30.90
CA THR A 136 -2.48 -20.11 30.87
C THR A 136 -1.45 -21.19 31.15
N THR A 137 -0.26 -21.04 30.58
CA THR A 137 0.92 -21.86 30.88
C THR A 137 1.93 -21.10 31.75
N ALA A 138 1.47 -20.09 32.51
CA ALA A 138 2.26 -19.41 33.50
C ALA A 138 2.69 -20.33 34.65
N ASN A 139 3.81 -19.99 35.28
CA ASN A 139 4.33 -20.64 36.48
C ASN A 139 3.60 -20.20 37.74
N SER A 140 3.15 -18.94 37.82
CA SER A 140 2.41 -18.43 38.97
C SER A 140 1.45 -17.30 38.61
N ILE A 141 0.47 -17.10 39.48
CA ILE A 141 -0.41 -15.91 39.52
C ILE A 141 0.10 -15.02 40.66
N LYS A 142 0.33 -13.74 40.35
CA LYS A 142 0.80 -12.71 41.29
C LYS A 142 -0.37 -11.87 41.80
N PHE A 143 -0.35 -11.54 43.09
CA PHE A 143 -1.40 -10.75 43.75
C PHE A 143 -0.85 -9.41 44.27
N ALA A 144 -1.74 -8.42 44.47
CA ALA A 144 -1.35 -7.05 44.81
C ALA A 144 -0.63 -6.91 46.16
N ASP A 145 -0.80 -7.89 47.05
CA ASP A 145 -0.13 -7.94 48.35
C ASP A 145 1.25 -8.63 48.30
N GLY A 146 1.72 -8.98 47.10
CA GLY A 146 2.99 -9.65 46.87
C GLY A 146 2.96 -11.17 47.04
N THR A 147 1.80 -11.76 47.38
CA THR A 147 1.67 -13.22 47.42
C THR A 147 1.62 -13.83 46.02
N GLU A 148 2.04 -15.10 45.89
CA GLU A 148 2.01 -15.84 44.63
C GLU A 148 1.36 -17.21 44.80
N PHE A 149 0.48 -17.56 43.85
CA PHE A 149 -0.03 -18.92 43.71
C PHE A 149 0.70 -19.62 42.57
N SER A 150 1.64 -20.52 42.90
CA SER A 150 2.61 -21.10 41.94
C SER A 150 2.34 -22.56 41.58
N ALA A 151 2.41 -22.92 40.31
CA ALA A 151 2.37 -24.31 39.83
C ALA A 151 3.72 -25.05 39.91
N VAL A 152 4.84 -24.33 39.93
CA VAL A 152 6.20 -24.92 39.91
C VAL A 152 6.83 -25.05 41.30
N ASN A 153 6.48 -24.17 42.24
CA ASN A 153 6.95 -24.20 43.63
C ASN A 153 5.82 -24.65 44.57
N ALA A 154 5.27 -25.84 44.33
CA ALA A 154 4.06 -26.33 44.99
C ALA A 154 4.28 -27.00 46.37
N SER A 155 5.54 -27.25 46.76
CA SER A 155 5.91 -28.06 47.92
C SER A 155 5.83 -27.35 49.29
N GLY A 156 5.54 -26.05 49.33
CA GLY A 156 5.20 -25.30 50.54
C GLY A 156 3.69 -25.07 50.69
N THR A 157 3.19 -24.85 51.91
CA THR A 157 1.84 -24.32 52.12
C THR A 157 1.73 -22.98 51.38
N PRO A 158 0.85 -22.85 50.38
CA PRO A 158 0.75 -21.61 49.62
C PRO A 158 0.30 -20.47 50.54
N LEU A 159 0.98 -19.31 50.47
CA LEU A 159 0.47 -18.08 51.08
C LEU A 159 -0.70 -17.59 50.22
N LEU A 160 -1.93 -17.90 50.66
CA LEU A 160 -3.16 -17.59 49.94
C LEU A 160 -3.75 -16.27 50.43
N THR A 161 -4.34 -15.51 49.51
CA THR A 161 -4.78 -14.13 49.76
C THR A 161 -6.20 -13.84 49.29
N ILE A 162 -6.78 -12.80 49.90
CA ILE A 162 -8.00 -12.11 49.44
C ILE A 162 -7.72 -11.04 48.39
N SER A 163 -6.44 -10.72 48.18
CA SER A 163 -5.99 -9.65 47.29
C SER A 163 -6.37 -9.94 45.83
N VAL A 164 -6.47 -8.89 45.02
CA VAL A 164 -6.76 -9.02 43.59
C VAL A 164 -5.53 -9.53 42.86
N PRO A 165 -5.67 -10.43 41.87
CA PRO A 165 -4.54 -10.81 41.02
C PRO A 165 -4.14 -9.57 40.21
N VAL A 166 -2.83 -9.37 40.15
CA VAL A 166 -2.22 -8.25 39.42
C VAL A 166 -1.38 -8.75 38.26
N GLY A 167 -1.11 -10.06 38.14
CA GLY A 167 -0.33 -10.56 37.01
C GLY A 167 -0.21 -12.06 36.88
N LEU A 168 0.29 -12.51 35.72
CA LEU A 168 0.79 -13.87 35.51
C LEU A 168 2.30 -13.83 35.33
N GLN A 169 3.01 -14.83 35.85
CA GLN A 169 4.44 -14.99 35.67
C GLN A 169 4.73 -16.23 34.82
N LEU A 170 5.18 -16.03 33.58
CA LEU A 170 5.62 -17.11 32.70
C LEU A 170 7.09 -17.46 32.96
N GLY A 171 7.39 -18.76 32.97
CA GLY A 171 8.75 -19.29 33.06
C GLY A 171 9.41 -19.44 31.69
N ALA A 172 10.67 -19.88 31.69
CA ALA A 172 11.42 -20.18 30.46
C ALA A 172 10.88 -21.39 29.68
N ASN A 173 10.24 -22.34 30.38
CA ASN A 173 9.73 -23.60 29.82
C ASN A 173 8.19 -23.61 29.75
N ALA A 174 7.55 -22.46 29.52
CA ALA A 174 6.11 -22.40 29.34
C ALA A 174 5.68 -23.28 28.15
N GLY A 175 4.72 -24.17 28.36
CA GLY A 175 4.16 -25.02 27.31
C GLY A 175 3.30 -24.25 26.29
N ALA A 176 2.98 -24.91 25.19
CA ALA A 176 2.07 -24.38 24.19
C ALA A 176 0.60 -24.55 24.62
N ILE A 177 -0.27 -23.72 24.05
CA ILE A 177 -1.72 -23.89 24.09
C ILE A 177 -2.20 -24.28 22.69
N GLN A 178 -2.86 -25.43 22.58
CA GLN A 178 -3.40 -25.90 21.30
C GLN A 178 -4.92 -25.98 21.39
N VAL A 179 -5.61 -25.50 20.35
CA VAL A 179 -7.07 -25.56 20.22
C VAL A 179 -7.38 -26.27 18.90
N GLN A 180 -7.83 -27.52 18.98
CA GLN A 180 -7.96 -28.44 17.86
C GLN A 180 -9.43 -28.83 17.67
N GLY A 181 -10.14 -28.14 16.78
CA GLY A 181 -11.56 -28.41 16.52
C GLY A 181 -12.54 -27.94 17.60
N ALA A 182 -12.05 -27.38 18.71
CA ALA A 182 -12.89 -26.99 19.84
C ALA A 182 -13.73 -25.74 19.54
N ASP A 183 -14.89 -25.63 20.20
CA ASP A 183 -15.68 -24.39 20.30
C ASP A 183 -15.66 -23.89 21.76
N LEU A 184 -14.70 -23.01 22.05
CA LEU A 184 -14.54 -22.40 23.36
C LEU A 184 -15.30 -21.09 23.40
N ARG A 185 -16.27 -21.01 24.31
CA ARG A 185 -17.17 -19.86 24.43
C ARG A 185 -17.36 -19.44 25.88
N VAL A 186 -17.33 -18.13 26.11
CA VAL A 186 -17.74 -17.51 27.39
C VAL A 186 -19.10 -16.81 27.25
N LYS A 187 -19.69 -16.41 28.38
CA LYS A 187 -20.93 -15.63 28.38
C LYS A 187 -20.71 -14.22 27.84
N THR A 188 -21.81 -13.56 27.45
CA THR A 188 -21.75 -12.19 26.93
C THR A 188 -21.09 -11.23 27.91
N GLY A 189 -20.24 -10.34 27.41
CA GLY A 189 -19.51 -9.35 28.19
C GLY A 189 -18.31 -9.89 28.97
N GLN A 190 -18.03 -11.19 28.92
CA GLN A 190 -16.92 -11.82 29.65
C GLN A 190 -15.66 -11.94 28.80
N THR A 191 -14.54 -12.21 29.44
CA THR A 191 -13.22 -12.35 28.81
C THR A 191 -12.87 -13.81 28.59
N LEU A 192 -12.28 -14.10 27.42
CA LEU A 192 -11.65 -15.38 27.09
C LEU A 192 -10.18 -15.12 26.77
N ALA A 193 -9.29 -15.49 27.70
CA ALA A 193 -7.86 -15.25 27.55
C ALA A 193 -7.09 -16.57 27.43
N LEU A 194 -6.20 -16.64 26.44
CA LEU A 194 -5.20 -17.70 26.29
C LEU A 194 -3.80 -17.09 26.34
N VAL A 195 -2.99 -17.54 27.31
CA VAL A 195 -1.65 -16.99 27.56
C VAL A 195 -0.64 -18.13 27.70
N GLY A 196 0.21 -18.35 26.70
CA GLY A 196 1.23 -19.38 26.77
C GLY A 196 2.47 -19.07 25.93
N SER A 197 3.39 -20.03 25.76
CA SER A 197 4.57 -19.78 24.90
C SER A 197 4.22 -19.71 23.42
N GLN A 198 3.22 -20.46 23.00
CA GLN A 198 2.70 -20.51 21.63
C GLN A 198 1.20 -20.82 21.70
N ILE A 199 0.43 -20.29 20.73
CA ILE A 199 -1.01 -20.56 20.61
C ILE A 199 -1.31 -21.05 19.19
N ASP A 200 -1.75 -22.31 19.07
CA ASP A 200 -2.07 -22.92 17.79
C ASP A 200 -3.57 -23.28 17.72
N MET A 201 -4.27 -22.72 16.73
CA MET A 201 -5.68 -22.97 16.47
C MET A 201 -5.86 -23.69 15.13
N THR A 202 -6.49 -24.85 15.16
CA THR A 202 -6.73 -25.68 13.97
C THR A 202 -8.20 -26.08 13.91
N GLY A 203 -8.97 -25.52 12.97
CA GLY A 203 -10.42 -25.74 12.85
C GLY A 203 -11.21 -25.36 14.10
N ALA A 204 -10.70 -24.42 14.90
CA ALA A 204 -11.23 -24.10 16.22
C ALA A 204 -11.97 -22.76 16.24
N LYS A 205 -12.84 -22.58 17.24
CA LYS A 205 -13.59 -21.35 17.48
C LYS A 205 -13.36 -20.83 18.89
N LEU A 206 -13.02 -19.56 19.01
CA LEU A 206 -12.98 -18.80 20.27
C LEU A 206 -14.04 -17.69 20.20
N THR A 207 -14.99 -17.69 21.15
CA THR A 207 -16.12 -16.74 21.13
C THR A 207 -16.31 -16.03 22.47
N ALA A 208 -16.30 -14.68 22.44
CA ALA A 208 -16.60 -13.84 23.60
C ALA A 208 -17.56 -12.69 23.22
N PRO A 209 -18.89 -12.94 23.16
CA PRO A 209 -19.83 -11.95 22.63
C PRO A 209 -19.85 -10.67 23.46
N ASN A 210 -19.70 -9.47 22.85
CA ASN A 210 -19.53 -8.18 23.55
C ASN A 210 -18.34 -8.10 24.53
N GLY A 211 -17.56 -9.17 24.63
CA GLY A 211 -16.55 -9.40 25.64
C GLY A 211 -15.17 -8.99 25.16
N HIS A 212 -14.17 -9.68 25.68
CA HIS A 212 -12.78 -9.51 25.30
C HIS A 212 -12.17 -10.86 24.95
N ILE A 213 -11.36 -10.92 23.91
CA ILE A 213 -10.47 -12.05 23.63
C ILE A 213 -9.04 -11.56 23.74
N GLU A 214 -8.24 -12.27 24.54
CA GLU A 214 -6.83 -11.96 24.77
C GLU A 214 -6.00 -13.17 24.32
N LEU A 215 -5.16 -13.01 23.28
CA LEU A 215 -4.23 -14.04 22.81
C LEU A 215 -2.79 -13.55 22.98
N TRP A 216 -2.06 -14.13 23.93
CA TRP A 216 -0.72 -13.69 24.30
C TRP A 216 0.27 -14.85 24.23
N ALA A 217 1.21 -14.79 23.29
CA ALA A 217 2.26 -15.79 23.09
C ALA A 217 3.62 -15.27 23.57
N LEU A 218 4.08 -15.71 24.73
CA LEU A 218 5.33 -15.27 25.37
C LEU A 218 5.90 -16.29 26.36
N GLN A 219 7.18 -16.13 26.68
CA GLN A 219 7.87 -16.90 27.72
C GLN A 219 8.82 -16.00 28.51
N ASN A 220 9.22 -16.47 29.70
CA ASN A 220 10.16 -15.79 30.58
C ASN A 220 9.78 -14.31 30.87
N ALA A 221 8.51 -14.06 31.16
CA ALA A 221 7.98 -12.71 31.30
C ALA A 221 6.80 -12.64 32.27
N GLY A 222 6.63 -11.49 32.91
CA GLY A 222 5.46 -11.17 33.72
C GLY A 222 4.48 -10.31 32.94
N ILE A 223 3.20 -10.66 32.96
CA ILE A 223 2.11 -9.80 32.47
C ILE A 223 1.32 -9.27 33.65
N GLN A 224 0.76 -8.08 33.50
CA GLN A 224 -0.19 -7.52 34.45
C GLN A 224 -1.62 -7.87 34.02
N ILE A 225 -2.49 -8.01 35.02
CA ILE A 225 -3.92 -8.25 34.85
C ILE A 225 -4.66 -7.04 35.43
N GLU A 226 -5.40 -6.33 34.59
CA GLU A 226 -6.22 -5.20 35.03
C GLU A 226 -7.63 -5.66 35.41
N ASN A 227 -7.81 -5.92 36.70
CA ASN A 227 -9.06 -6.46 37.24
C ASN A 227 -10.25 -5.48 37.11
N GLN A 228 -9.99 -4.16 37.09
CA GLN A 228 -11.04 -3.14 36.86
C GLN A 228 -11.46 -3.04 35.38
N ALA A 229 -10.69 -3.62 34.46
CA ALA A 229 -10.91 -3.56 33.02
C ALA A 229 -11.35 -4.91 32.42
N GLN A 230 -12.13 -5.71 33.17
CA GLN A 230 -12.58 -7.04 32.73
C GLN A 230 -11.42 -7.98 32.37
N TRP A 231 -10.36 -8.02 33.17
CA TRP A 231 -9.21 -8.92 32.96
C TRP A 231 -8.40 -8.63 31.70
N GLN A 232 -8.40 -7.39 31.22
CA GLN A 232 -7.46 -6.97 30.18
C GLN A 232 -6.02 -7.17 30.64
N LEU A 233 -5.17 -7.59 29.70
CA LEU A 233 -3.76 -7.87 29.95
C LEU A 233 -2.90 -6.70 29.50
N THR A 234 -1.94 -6.31 30.32
CA THR A 234 -0.92 -5.32 29.97
C THR A 234 0.47 -5.85 30.26
N SER A 235 1.48 -5.41 29.49
CA SER A 235 2.89 -5.76 29.77
C SER A 235 3.66 -4.49 30.10
N PRO A 236 4.31 -4.42 31.29
CA PRO A 236 5.10 -3.28 31.68
C PRO A 236 6.52 -3.27 31.06
N VAL A 237 6.94 -4.33 30.35
CA VAL A 237 8.34 -4.49 29.89
C VAL A 237 8.42 -4.71 28.38
N ALA A 238 9.31 -3.95 27.73
CA ALA A 238 9.58 -4.01 26.29
C ALA A 238 10.36 -5.27 25.85
N THR A 239 11.17 -5.87 26.73
CA THR A 239 11.99 -7.06 26.43
C THR A 239 11.32 -8.32 26.95
N THR A 240 10.44 -8.88 26.14
CA THR A 240 9.76 -10.16 26.37
C THR A 240 10.23 -11.16 25.31
N ASN A 241 10.49 -12.42 25.68
CA ASN A 241 10.73 -13.46 24.69
C ASN A 241 9.36 -13.90 24.12
N TRP A 242 8.97 -13.30 23.01
CA TRP A 242 7.67 -13.53 22.42
C TRP A 242 7.65 -14.83 21.59
N GLY A 243 6.52 -15.53 21.60
CA GLY A 243 6.26 -16.69 20.75
C GLY A 243 5.18 -16.42 19.71
N THR A 244 4.71 -17.45 19.00
CA THR A 244 3.85 -17.27 17.82
C THR A 244 2.40 -17.66 18.07
N ILE A 245 1.51 -17.09 17.25
CA ILE A 245 0.09 -17.41 17.22
C ILE A 245 -0.28 -17.83 15.80
N SER A 246 -0.92 -18.98 15.63
CA SER A 246 -1.31 -19.50 14.32
C SER A 246 -2.79 -19.93 14.28
N LEU A 247 -3.51 -19.49 13.26
CA LEU A 247 -4.89 -19.86 12.97
C LEU A 247 -4.95 -20.51 11.58
N GLN A 248 -5.40 -21.76 11.53
CA GLN A 248 -5.50 -22.54 10.30
C GLN A 248 -6.79 -23.38 10.23
N LYS A 249 -7.08 -23.90 9.04
CA LYS A 249 -8.27 -24.71 8.71
C LYS A 249 -9.59 -24.06 9.12
N ALA A 250 -9.87 -22.85 8.66
CA ALA A 250 -11.08 -22.07 8.96
C ALA A 250 -11.31 -21.84 10.47
N SER A 251 -10.24 -21.58 11.22
CA SER A 251 -10.35 -21.19 12.62
C SER A 251 -10.98 -19.80 12.76
N LEU A 252 -11.73 -19.56 13.84
CA LEU A 252 -12.46 -18.32 14.07
C LEU A 252 -12.18 -17.76 15.47
N VAL A 253 -11.80 -16.49 15.54
CA VAL A 253 -11.75 -15.70 16.77
C VAL A 253 -12.78 -14.59 16.66
N ASP A 254 -13.82 -14.63 17.50
CA ASP A 254 -15.03 -13.81 17.33
C ASP A 254 -15.47 -13.15 18.65
N ALA A 255 -15.42 -11.81 18.69
CA ALA A 255 -15.90 -11.01 19.81
C ALA A 255 -17.21 -10.25 19.49
N SER A 256 -17.89 -10.60 18.39
CA SER A 256 -19.07 -9.89 17.88
C SER A 256 -20.20 -9.81 18.91
N GLY A 257 -20.94 -8.73 18.89
CA GLY A 257 -22.04 -8.50 19.84
C GLY A 257 -22.75 -7.18 19.60
N ILE A 258 -23.77 -6.89 20.42
CA ILE A 258 -24.52 -5.64 20.31
C ILE A 258 -23.57 -4.45 20.23
N ASN A 259 -22.65 -4.29 21.18
CA ASN A 259 -21.65 -3.22 21.16
C ASN A 259 -20.35 -3.60 20.43
N GLY A 260 -20.17 -4.85 20.00
CA GLY A 260 -18.88 -5.36 19.50
C GLY A 260 -17.81 -5.46 20.60
N GLY A 261 -17.19 -6.63 20.74
CA GLY A 261 -16.15 -6.88 21.73
C GLY A 261 -14.76 -6.40 21.29
N ALA A 262 -13.77 -6.56 22.16
CA ALA A 262 -12.38 -6.26 21.84
C ALA A 262 -11.61 -7.56 21.59
N ILE A 263 -10.64 -7.52 20.67
CA ILE A 263 -9.69 -8.61 20.47
C ILE A 263 -8.28 -8.04 20.54
N ASN A 264 -7.46 -8.56 21.45
CA ASN A 264 -6.08 -8.15 21.65
C ASN A 264 -5.15 -9.33 21.41
N ILE A 265 -4.18 -9.15 20.52
CA ILE A 265 -3.23 -10.19 20.12
C ILE A 265 -1.83 -9.66 20.32
N ARG A 266 -1.00 -10.39 21.08
CA ARG A 266 0.42 -10.09 21.30
C ARG A 266 1.32 -11.30 21.14
N GLY A 267 2.43 -11.12 20.44
CA GLY A 267 3.39 -12.19 20.19
C GLY A 267 4.58 -11.76 19.34
N ARG A 268 5.39 -12.71 18.92
CA ARG A 268 6.48 -12.52 17.96
C ARG A 268 5.95 -12.46 16.55
N GLY A 269 4.95 -13.30 16.25
CA GLY A 269 4.24 -13.23 14.99
C GLY A 269 2.87 -13.88 15.03
N LEU A 270 2.04 -13.48 14.07
CA LEU A 270 0.69 -13.99 13.84
C LEU A 270 0.58 -14.53 12.42
N THR A 271 0.08 -15.76 12.27
CA THR A 271 -0.30 -16.32 10.96
C THR A 271 -1.79 -16.63 10.96
N VAL A 272 -2.51 -16.12 9.95
CA VAL A 272 -3.93 -16.42 9.71
C VAL A 272 -4.05 -16.98 8.30
N GLN A 273 -4.43 -18.25 8.17
CA GLN A 273 -4.44 -18.94 6.89
C GLN A 273 -5.61 -19.91 6.72
N ASP A 274 -5.74 -20.48 5.53
CA ASP A 274 -6.73 -21.53 5.21
C ASP A 274 -8.17 -21.09 5.52
N GLY A 275 -8.52 -19.85 5.18
CA GLY A 275 -9.86 -19.28 5.43
C GLY A 275 -10.16 -18.94 6.90
N SER A 276 -9.15 -18.89 7.78
CA SER A 276 -9.33 -18.49 9.18
C SER A 276 -9.64 -16.99 9.34
N ASN A 277 -10.39 -16.59 10.37
CA ASN A 277 -10.85 -15.21 10.51
C ASN A 277 -10.78 -14.69 11.95
N ILE A 278 -10.50 -13.40 12.10
CA ILE A 278 -10.54 -12.66 13.36
C ILE A 278 -11.52 -11.51 13.19
N SER A 279 -12.63 -11.55 13.93
CA SER A 279 -13.75 -10.63 13.71
C SER A 279 -14.34 -10.04 14.99
N SER A 280 -14.76 -8.78 14.89
CA SER A 280 -15.60 -8.13 15.89
C SER A 280 -16.67 -7.27 15.20
N THR A 281 -17.84 -7.86 14.98
CA THR A 281 -19.01 -7.17 14.48
C THR A 281 -19.77 -6.47 15.60
N THR A 282 -20.08 -5.20 15.39
CA THR A 282 -20.97 -4.38 16.21
C THR A 282 -22.36 -4.37 15.58
N PHE A 283 -23.41 -4.73 16.33
CA PHE A 283 -24.79 -4.66 15.82
C PHE A 283 -25.49 -3.34 16.17
N ALA A 284 -25.04 -2.63 17.21
CA ALA A 284 -25.49 -1.32 17.64
C ALA A 284 -24.42 -0.60 18.50
N GLY A 285 -24.48 0.72 18.68
CA GLY A 285 -23.58 1.39 19.64
C GLY A 285 -22.13 1.53 19.14
N GLN A 286 -21.13 1.25 19.98
CA GLN A 286 -19.72 1.57 19.70
C GLN A 286 -18.81 0.34 19.87
N GLY A 287 -18.23 -0.12 18.76
CA GLY A 287 -17.26 -1.22 18.71
C GLY A 287 -15.95 -0.92 19.42
N LYS A 288 -15.41 -1.92 20.12
CA LYS A 288 -14.14 -1.82 20.85
C LYS A 288 -12.89 -2.07 19.99
N GLY A 289 -13.02 -2.81 18.89
CA GLY A 289 -11.95 -2.96 17.89
C GLY A 289 -11.05 -4.18 18.07
N ILE A 290 -10.03 -4.26 17.21
CA ILE A 290 -9.04 -5.35 17.15
C ILE A 290 -7.65 -4.73 17.15
N THR A 291 -6.79 -5.16 18.07
CA THR A 291 -5.39 -4.73 18.15
C THR A 291 -4.47 -5.94 18.02
N VAL A 292 -3.57 -5.90 17.03
CA VAL A 292 -2.50 -6.88 16.84
C VAL A 292 -1.17 -6.17 17.02
N ASN A 293 -0.40 -6.58 18.02
CA ASN A 293 0.95 -6.07 18.25
C ASN A 293 1.93 -7.25 18.24
N THR A 294 2.79 -7.30 17.24
CA THR A 294 3.81 -8.35 17.12
C THR A 294 5.19 -7.75 16.89
N THR A 295 6.26 -8.46 17.22
CA THR A 295 7.61 -7.93 16.99
C THR A 295 8.13 -8.19 15.59
N ASP A 296 7.82 -9.34 14.99
CA ASP A 296 8.46 -9.80 13.75
C ASP A 296 7.51 -9.73 12.56
N PHE A 297 6.34 -10.39 12.62
CA PHE A 297 5.46 -10.51 11.45
C PHE A 297 3.97 -10.69 11.74
N VAL A 298 3.14 -10.25 10.80
CA VAL A 298 1.74 -10.63 10.64
C VAL A 298 1.53 -11.11 9.21
N ASP A 299 1.21 -12.39 9.05
CA ASP A 299 0.96 -13.03 7.76
C ASP A 299 -0.53 -13.40 7.65
N LEU A 300 -1.25 -12.70 6.79
CA LEU A 300 -2.63 -13.02 6.41
C LEU A 300 -2.60 -13.75 5.07
N LEU A 301 -2.64 -15.08 5.12
CA LEU A 301 -2.43 -15.96 3.97
C LEU A 301 -3.77 -16.56 3.54
N GLY A 302 -4.54 -15.76 2.79
CA GLY A 302 -5.77 -16.07 2.06
C GLY A 302 -6.42 -17.47 2.13
N VAL A 303 -6.95 -17.88 0.98
CA VAL A 303 -7.57 -19.19 0.84
C VAL A 303 -6.59 -20.16 0.18
N SER A 304 -6.63 -21.42 0.62
CA SER A 304 -5.87 -22.53 0.06
C SER A 304 -6.75 -23.56 -0.64
N LEU A 305 -8.07 -23.55 -0.38
CA LEU A 305 -9.04 -24.49 -0.94
C LEU A 305 -10.29 -23.78 -1.46
N PRO A 306 -10.94 -24.29 -2.52
CA PRO A 306 -12.23 -23.80 -2.99
C PRO A 306 -13.29 -23.82 -1.89
N GLY A 307 -14.16 -22.81 -1.85
CA GLY A 307 -15.26 -22.70 -0.89
C GLY A 307 -14.88 -22.16 0.49
N GLN A 308 -13.60 -21.90 0.76
CA GLN A 308 -13.19 -21.14 1.93
C GLN A 308 -13.64 -19.68 1.82
N ILE A 309 -14.10 -19.12 2.94
CA ILE A 309 -14.37 -17.68 3.06
C ILE A 309 -13.02 -16.97 3.09
N ASN A 310 -12.89 -15.83 2.41
CA ASN A 310 -11.66 -15.03 2.46
C ASN A 310 -11.25 -14.78 3.93
N PRO A 311 -10.01 -15.12 4.33
CA PRO A 311 -9.56 -14.89 5.70
C PRO A 311 -9.20 -13.43 5.90
N GLY A 312 -9.14 -13.02 7.15
CA GLY A 312 -8.69 -11.68 7.44
C GLY A 312 -8.86 -11.30 8.88
N ILE A 313 -8.57 -10.03 9.11
CA ILE A 313 -8.86 -9.33 10.34
C ILE A 313 -9.84 -8.24 10.00
N GLY A 314 -10.97 -8.18 10.70
CA GLY A 314 -11.82 -7.04 10.48
C GLY A 314 -12.94 -6.82 11.46
N THR A 315 -13.41 -5.58 11.43
CA THR A 315 -14.58 -5.14 12.19
C THR A 315 -15.70 -4.81 11.23
N SER A 316 -16.93 -4.85 11.72
CA SER A 316 -18.05 -4.39 10.94
C SER A 316 -19.11 -3.76 11.81
N LEU A 317 -19.90 -2.87 11.20
CA LEU A 317 -21.17 -2.47 11.77
C LEU A 317 -22.29 -3.13 10.97
N GLY A 318 -22.97 -4.07 11.61
CA GLY A 318 -23.94 -4.96 10.97
C GLY A 318 -23.29 -6.16 10.26
N ILE A 319 -24.16 -7.04 9.76
CA ILE A 319 -23.80 -8.18 8.91
C ILE A 319 -24.28 -7.88 7.50
N PHE A 320 -23.52 -8.33 6.49
CA PHE A 320 -23.70 -7.93 5.09
C PHE A 320 -25.16 -7.97 4.60
N PHE A 321 -25.89 -9.06 4.89
CA PHE A 321 -27.31 -9.23 4.54
C PHE A 321 -28.26 -9.12 5.75
N GLY A 322 -27.96 -8.23 6.69
CA GLY A 322 -28.77 -7.97 7.89
C GLY A 322 -29.54 -6.66 7.85
N PRO A 323 -30.40 -6.41 8.85
CA PRO A 323 -31.01 -5.09 9.02
C PRO A 323 -29.93 -4.02 9.23
N PRO A 324 -30.14 -2.78 8.76
CA PRO A 324 -29.17 -1.70 8.95
C PRO A 324 -28.89 -1.47 10.44
N ALA A 325 -27.64 -1.64 10.83
CA ALA A 325 -27.15 -1.34 12.18
C ALA A 325 -26.97 0.18 12.38
N THR A 326 -26.87 0.63 13.63
CA THR A 326 -26.60 2.04 13.97
C THR A 326 -25.41 2.15 14.90
N GLY A 327 -24.61 3.22 14.77
CA GLY A 327 -23.42 3.42 15.60
C GLY A 327 -22.10 3.29 14.84
N ARG A 328 -21.05 2.78 15.49
CA ARG A 328 -19.69 2.74 14.96
C ARG A 328 -19.05 1.36 15.12
N ALA A 329 -18.43 0.84 14.05
CA ALA A 329 -17.57 -0.34 14.13
C ALA A 329 -16.25 0.00 14.84
N GLY A 330 -15.67 -0.97 15.55
CA GLY A 330 -14.38 -0.78 16.22
C GLY A 330 -13.23 -0.61 15.22
N ASP A 331 -12.14 0.02 15.66
CA ASP A 331 -10.96 0.22 14.82
C ASP A 331 -10.14 -1.07 14.70
N VAL A 332 -9.30 -1.18 13.67
CA VAL A 332 -8.34 -2.27 13.48
C VAL A 332 -6.94 -1.69 13.48
N THR A 333 -6.09 -2.11 14.42
CA THR A 333 -4.71 -1.66 14.54
C THR A 333 -3.76 -2.84 14.42
N VAL A 334 -2.77 -2.74 13.53
CA VAL A 334 -1.71 -3.72 13.34
C VAL A 334 -0.35 -3.04 13.48
N GLU A 335 0.40 -3.40 14.52
CA GLU A 335 1.78 -3.00 14.73
C GLU A 335 2.68 -4.24 14.64
N THR A 336 3.64 -4.24 13.72
CA THR A 336 4.49 -5.42 13.46
C THR A 336 5.84 -5.08 12.85
N GLY A 337 6.79 -6.02 12.81
CA GLY A 337 7.99 -5.88 11.99
C GLY A 337 7.67 -5.88 10.50
N ARG A 338 6.86 -6.85 10.06
CA ARG A 338 6.43 -7.03 8.66
C ARG A 338 4.95 -7.41 8.59
N LEU A 339 4.19 -6.74 7.73
CA LEU A 339 2.82 -7.14 7.39
C LEU A 339 2.80 -7.74 5.98
N LYS A 340 2.27 -8.97 5.83
CA LYS A 340 2.00 -9.59 4.53
C LYS A 340 0.54 -10.00 4.43
N LEU A 341 -0.12 -9.56 3.37
CA LEU A 341 -1.43 -10.05 2.96
C LEU A 341 -1.29 -10.74 1.60
N ALA A 342 -1.87 -11.93 1.46
CA ALA A 342 -1.83 -12.69 0.21
C ALA A 342 -3.14 -13.44 -0.06
N ASN A 343 -3.32 -13.91 -1.30
CA ASN A 343 -4.35 -14.88 -1.72
C ASN A 343 -5.80 -14.47 -1.38
N GLY A 344 -6.11 -13.18 -1.50
CA GLY A 344 -7.44 -12.62 -1.21
C GLY A 344 -7.70 -12.33 0.26
N ALA A 345 -6.66 -12.29 1.09
CA ALA A 345 -6.78 -11.87 2.48
C ALA A 345 -7.19 -10.40 2.62
N TRP A 346 -7.88 -10.08 3.71
CA TRP A 346 -8.33 -8.72 4.02
C TRP A 346 -7.91 -8.24 5.40
N LEU A 347 -7.58 -6.95 5.47
CA LEU A 347 -7.55 -6.16 6.69
C LEU A 347 -8.60 -5.06 6.54
N GLN A 348 -9.75 -5.18 7.19
CA GLN A 348 -10.89 -4.32 6.83
C GLN A 348 -11.76 -3.82 7.98
N SER A 349 -12.42 -2.70 7.71
CA SER A 349 -13.65 -2.32 8.42
C SER A 349 -14.77 -1.98 7.45
N PHE A 350 -16.00 -2.41 7.73
CA PHE A 350 -17.14 -2.03 6.88
C PHE A 350 -18.40 -1.65 7.65
N SER A 351 -19.32 -0.98 6.97
CA SER A 351 -20.68 -0.73 7.50
C SER A 351 -21.74 -0.89 6.40
N ASN A 352 -22.90 -1.40 6.80
CA ASN A 352 -24.14 -1.34 6.02
C ASN A 352 -25.28 -0.67 6.81
N GLY A 353 -24.92 0.10 7.83
CA GLY A 353 -25.84 0.75 8.76
C GLY A 353 -26.48 2.04 8.26
N ASN A 354 -27.29 2.69 9.10
CA ASN A 354 -27.77 4.06 8.89
C ASN A 354 -27.20 4.97 9.97
N ASN A 355 -26.86 6.22 9.63
CA ASN A 355 -26.20 7.17 10.53
C ASN A 355 -24.99 6.52 11.21
N SER A 356 -24.20 5.78 10.42
CA SER A 356 -23.18 4.88 10.91
C SER A 356 -21.77 5.27 10.54
N ARG A 357 -20.80 4.70 11.27
CA ARG A 357 -19.38 4.83 10.95
C ARG A 357 -18.67 3.48 10.94
N SER A 358 -17.89 3.16 9.90
CA SER A 358 -16.93 2.04 9.99
C SER A 358 -15.70 2.45 10.80
N GLY A 359 -14.96 1.47 11.30
CA GLY A 359 -13.73 1.70 12.06
C GLY A 359 -12.59 2.18 11.16
N ASP A 360 -11.64 2.87 11.76
CA ASP A 360 -10.38 3.23 11.12
C ASP A 360 -9.45 1.99 11.07
N VAL A 361 -8.59 1.91 10.06
CA VAL A 361 -7.57 0.87 9.91
C VAL A 361 -6.19 1.50 10.00
N THR A 362 -5.39 1.09 10.98
CA THR A 362 -4.04 1.60 11.21
C THR A 362 -3.02 0.49 11.08
N VAL A 363 -1.98 0.71 10.26
CA VAL A 363 -0.86 -0.21 10.07
C VAL A 363 0.45 0.53 10.40
N ARG A 364 1.26 -0.06 11.27
CA ARG A 364 2.64 0.36 11.51
C ARG A 364 3.55 -0.85 11.34
N ALA A 365 4.35 -0.87 10.29
CA ALA A 365 5.27 -1.97 10.03
C ALA A 365 6.52 -1.51 9.28
N SER A 366 7.66 -2.15 9.48
CA SER A 366 8.86 -1.79 8.69
C SER A 366 8.66 -2.11 7.20
N ASP A 367 7.98 -3.22 6.90
CA ASP A 367 7.65 -3.66 5.55
C ASP A 367 6.16 -4.03 5.45
N VAL A 368 5.49 -3.58 4.38
CA VAL A 368 4.11 -3.93 4.06
C VAL A 368 4.03 -4.52 2.65
N GLU A 369 3.53 -5.75 2.52
CA GLU A 369 3.28 -6.44 1.25
C GLU A 369 1.80 -6.82 1.14
N VAL A 370 1.11 -6.33 0.11
CA VAL A 370 -0.25 -6.73 -0.23
C VAL A 370 -0.23 -7.30 -1.64
N VAL A 371 -0.44 -8.61 -1.78
CA VAL A 371 -0.20 -9.31 -3.04
C VAL A 371 -1.35 -10.22 -3.46
N GLY A 372 -1.64 -10.21 -4.76
CA GLY A 372 -2.50 -11.21 -5.39
C GLY A 372 -3.99 -10.99 -5.17
N SER A 373 -4.75 -12.03 -5.51
CA SER A 373 -6.18 -12.15 -5.27
C SER A 373 -6.52 -13.57 -4.82
N ASN A 374 -7.76 -13.77 -4.39
CA ASN A 374 -8.29 -15.10 -4.12
C ASN A 374 -8.20 -15.94 -5.41
N PRO A 375 -7.47 -17.07 -5.43
CA PRO A 375 -7.26 -17.86 -6.65
C PRO A 375 -8.53 -18.56 -7.19
N PHE A 376 -9.63 -18.54 -6.44
CA PHE A 376 -10.90 -19.19 -6.81
C PHE A 376 -12.01 -18.20 -7.15
N LEU A 377 -12.06 -17.07 -6.43
CA LEU A 377 -13.11 -16.04 -6.60
C LEU A 377 -12.59 -14.73 -7.21
N GLU A 378 -11.28 -14.64 -7.45
CA GLU A 378 -10.57 -13.45 -7.94
C GLU A 378 -10.78 -12.17 -7.12
N ILE A 379 -11.20 -12.31 -5.86
CA ILE A 379 -11.35 -11.19 -4.93
C ILE A 379 -9.96 -10.65 -4.58
N PRO A 380 -9.67 -9.36 -4.82
CA PRO A 380 -8.38 -8.75 -4.49
C PRO A 380 -7.95 -8.93 -3.04
N THR A 381 -6.64 -9.09 -2.81
CA THR A 381 -6.06 -8.94 -1.48
C THR A 381 -6.09 -7.47 -1.10
N SER A 382 -6.58 -7.12 0.10
CA SER A 382 -6.88 -5.70 0.36
C SER A 382 -6.80 -5.21 1.80
N ILE A 383 -6.48 -3.92 1.95
CA ILE A 383 -6.64 -3.13 3.18
C ILE A 383 -7.75 -2.11 2.91
N THR A 384 -8.90 -2.22 3.58
CA THR A 384 -10.06 -1.41 3.20
C THR A 384 -10.90 -0.86 4.34
N THR A 385 -11.52 0.29 4.09
CA THR A 385 -12.69 0.75 4.84
C THR A 385 -13.83 0.99 3.86
N THR A 386 -14.98 0.35 4.05
CA THR A 386 -16.03 0.38 3.00
C THR A 386 -17.44 0.52 3.55
N LEU A 387 -18.24 1.30 2.84
CA LEU A 387 -19.68 1.39 3.05
C LEU A 387 -20.38 0.62 1.93
N PHE A 388 -21.13 -0.41 2.30
CA PHE A 388 -21.86 -1.27 1.35
C PHE A 388 -23.34 -0.93 1.25
N GLY A 389 -23.91 -0.26 2.25
CA GLY A 389 -25.29 0.17 2.23
C GLY A 389 -25.71 1.15 3.31
N GLY A 390 -26.96 1.61 3.21
CA GLY A 390 -27.62 2.50 4.16
C GLY A 390 -27.32 4.00 3.98
N LYS A 391 -27.90 4.87 4.81
CA LYS A 391 -27.92 6.32 4.60
C LYS A 391 -27.12 7.10 5.65
N ASN A 392 -26.53 8.23 5.21
CA ASN A 392 -25.81 9.18 6.06
C ASN A 392 -24.66 8.54 6.85
N ASN A 393 -23.84 7.79 6.15
CA ASN A 393 -22.75 7.01 6.74
C ASN A 393 -21.38 7.69 6.60
N GLN A 394 -20.42 7.24 7.38
CA GLN A 394 -19.02 7.66 7.31
C GLN A 394 -18.12 6.43 7.24
N SER A 395 -17.22 6.38 6.28
CA SER A 395 -16.20 5.35 6.25
C SER A 395 -15.00 5.77 7.12
N GLY A 396 -14.40 4.81 7.82
CA GLY A 396 -13.19 5.07 8.60
C GLY A 396 -11.99 5.37 7.70
N ASN A 397 -10.95 5.97 8.28
CA ASN A 397 -9.71 6.30 7.58
C ASN A 397 -8.77 5.08 7.52
N ILE A 398 -7.84 5.11 6.57
CA ILE A 398 -6.71 4.18 6.51
C ILE A 398 -5.41 4.96 6.74
N SER A 399 -4.61 4.55 7.72
CA SER A 399 -3.28 5.12 8.00
C SER A 399 -2.22 4.03 7.97
N ILE A 400 -1.18 4.21 7.15
CA ILE A 400 -0.08 3.25 7.00
C ILE A 400 1.25 3.97 7.19
N GLU A 401 2.02 3.55 8.20
CA GLU A 401 3.38 4.02 8.45
C GLU A 401 4.36 2.87 8.23
N THR A 402 5.31 3.05 7.31
CA THR A 402 6.26 2.00 6.94
C THR A 402 7.58 2.53 6.39
N ASN A 403 8.56 1.65 6.17
CA ASN A 403 9.73 1.99 5.37
C ASN A 403 9.45 1.67 3.91
N ARG A 404 8.97 0.45 3.63
CA ARG A 404 8.71 -0.03 2.27
C ARG A 404 7.33 -0.65 2.15
N MET A 405 6.61 -0.24 1.12
CA MET A 405 5.29 -0.77 0.78
C MET A 405 5.28 -1.33 -0.64
N ARG A 406 4.68 -2.51 -0.81
CA ARG A 406 4.47 -3.18 -2.10
C ARG A 406 3.02 -3.57 -2.28
N LEU A 407 2.42 -3.11 -3.38
CA LEU A 407 1.09 -3.51 -3.83
C LEU A 407 1.22 -4.23 -5.17
N GLN A 408 0.96 -5.54 -5.20
CA GLN A 408 1.29 -6.38 -6.35
C GLN A 408 0.11 -7.27 -6.79
N ASP A 409 -0.06 -7.44 -8.10
CA ASP A 409 -0.93 -8.44 -8.72
C ASP A 409 -2.37 -8.51 -8.17
N GLY A 410 -2.97 -7.37 -7.87
CA GLY A 410 -4.29 -7.26 -7.22
C GLY A 410 -4.25 -6.80 -5.77
N GLY A 411 -3.11 -6.32 -5.27
CA GLY A 411 -3.00 -5.69 -3.96
C GLY A 411 -3.66 -4.30 -3.95
N ILE A 412 -4.65 -4.09 -3.07
CA ILE A 412 -5.44 -2.85 -3.02
C ILE A 412 -5.45 -2.23 -1.62
N VAL A 413 -5.29 -0.90 -1.56
CA VAL A 413 -5.66 -0.09 -0.39
C VAL A 413 -6.79 0.85 -0.79
N SER A 414 -7.95 0.76 -0.13
CA SER A 414 -9.08 1.59 -0.56
C SER A 414 -10.08 1.99 0.51
N THR A 415 -10.59 3.21 0.39
CA THR A 415 -11.81 3.64 1.07
C THR A 415 -12.93 3.82 0.05
N SER A 416 -14.14 3.31 0.31
CA SER A 416 -15.16 3.29 -0.76
C SER A 416 -16.62 3.31 -0.28
N LEU A 417 -17.50 3.85 -1.13
CA LEU A 417 -18.94 3.64 -1.11
C LEU A 417 -19.29 2.76 -2.31
N ILE A 418 -19.59 1.49 -2.07
CA ILE A 418 -19.81 0.50 -3.13
C ILE A 418 -21.25 -0.02 -3.01
N PRO A 419 -22.14 0.28 -3.97
CA PRO A 419 -23.47 -0.31 -3.96
C PRO A 419 -23.39 -1.82 -4.20
N PHE A 420 -24.15 -2.58 -3.43
CA PHE A 420 -24.32 -4.02 -3.61
C PHE A 420 -25.77 -4.37 -3.92
N ASN A 421 -25.97 -5.28 -4.87
CA ASN A 421 -27.29 -5.77 -5.23
C ASN A 421 -27.97 -6.43 -4.02
N GLY A 422 -29.23 -6.06 -3.76
CA GLY A 422 -30.00 -6.57 -2.62
C GLY A 422 -29.85 -5.76 -1.32
N ILE A 423 -29.01 -4.71 -1.31
CA ILE A 423 -28.84 -3.80 -0.18
C ILE A 423 -29.13 -2.37 -0.67
N SER A 424 -29.74 -1.52 0.17
CA SER A 424 -29.96 -0.11 -0.19
C SER A 424 -28.61 0.58 -0.46
N PRO A 425 -28.45 1.31 -1.59
CA PRO A 425 -27.18 1.95 -1.93
C PRO A 425 -26.64 2.85 -0.80
N PRO A 426 -25.32 2.80 -0.51
CA PRO A 426 -24.74 3.55 0.58
C PRO A 426 -24.68 5.05 0.29
N THR A 427 -25.23 5.90 1.17
CA THR A 427 -24.98 7.34 1.12
C THR A 427 -24.09 7.81 2.25
N GLY A 428 -23.18 8.77 1.99
CA GLY A 428 -22.26 9.22 3.03
C GLY A 428 -20.93 9.79 2.55
N LYS A 429 -19.90 9.65 3.37
CA LYS A 429 -18.52 10.09 3.08
C LYS A 429 -17.55 8.92 3.19
N ALA A 430 -16.67 8.73 2.21
CA ALA A 430 -15.55 7.81 2.32
C ALA A 430 -14.45 8.40 3.21
N GLY A 431 -13.64 7.54 3.83
CA GLY A 431 -12.52 7.95 4.68
C GLY A 431 -11.30 8.35 3.87
N ASN A 432 -10.35 9.02 4.51
CA ASN A 432 -9.09 9.39 3.89
C ASN A 432 -8.09 8.22 3.93
N ILE A 433 -7.15 8.21 2.99
CA ILE A 433 -5.99 7.32 2.97
C ILE A 433 -4.73 8.16 3.22
N SER A 434 -3.94 7.79 4.24
CA SER A 434 -2.64 8.39 4.52
C SER A 434 -1.57 7.30 4.52
N ILE A 435 -0.60 7.41 3.61
CA ILE A 435 0.54 6.49 3.53
C ILE A 435 1.81 7.30 3.74
N ARG A 436 2.59 6.91 4.75
CA ARG A 436 3.93 7.42 5.00
C ARG A 436 4.93 6.28 4.87
N ALA A 437 5.71 6.27 3.79
CA ALA A 437 6.70 5.23 3.50
C ALA A 437 8.10 5.85 3.39
N THR A 438 8.95 5.70 4.40
CA THR A 438 10.22 6.45 4.47
C THR A 438 11.18 6.14 3.32
N GLU A 439 11.09 4.96 2.69
CA GLU A 439 11.94 4.54 1.58
C GLU A 439 11.17 4.46 0.26
N SER A 440 10.14 3.61 0.15
CA SER A 440 9.45 3.41 -1.13
C SER A 440 8.03 2.88 -1.06
N LEU A 441 7.24 3.24 -2.09
CA LEU A 441 5.95 2.66 -2.42
C LEU A 441 6.00 2.15 -3.87
N ASP A 442 6.03 0.84 -4.04
CA ASP A 442 5.98 0.16 -5.34
C ASP A 442 4.56 -0.37 -5.59
N ILE A 443 3.94 0.01 -6.71
CA ILE A 443 2.61 -0.45 -7.11
C ILE A 443 2.68 -1.04 -8.51
N SER A 444 2.30 -2.32 -8.65
CA SER A 444 2.36 -3.00 -9.94
C SER A 444 1.38 -4.15 -10.09
N GLY A 445 1.11 -4.52 -11.34
CA GLY A 445 0.32 -5.71 -11.65
C GLY A 445 -1.17 -5.52 -11.42
N TYR A 446 -1.90 -6.61 -11.65
CA TYR A 446 -3.35 -6.65 -11.69
C TYR A 446 -3.83 -8.09 -11.48
N THR A 447 -5.09 -8.27 -11.11
CA THR A 447 -5.71 -9.60 -11.02
C THR A 447 -5.88 -10.23 -12.41
N PRO A 448 -6.13 -11.54 -12.54
CA PRO A 448 -6.46 -12.16 -13.83
C PRO A 448 -7.64 -11.48 -14.57
N SER A 449 -8.59 -10.93 -13.81
CA SER A 449 -9.72 -10.11 -14.30
C SER A 449 -9.36 -8.67 -14.69
N LEU A 450 -8.08 -8.29 -14.67
CA LEU A 450 -7.58 -6.93 -14.94
C LEU A 450 -8.07 -5.87 -13.94
N LEU A 451 -8.23 -6.24 -12.67
CA LEU A 451 -8.34 -5.25 -11.59
C LEU A 451 -6.94 -4.81 -11.19
N LEU A 452 -6.67 -3.51 -11.34
CA LEU A 452 -5.34 -2.96 -11.07
C LEU A 452 -5.00 -2.98 -9.58
N SER A 453 -3.73 -3.25 -9.26
CA SER A 453 -3.16 -2.93 -7.96
C SER A 453 -3.18 -1.42 -7.73
N GLY A 454 -3.40 -0.99 -6.49
CA GLY A 454 -3.34 0.43 -6.22
C GLY A 454 -3.90 0.93 -4.91
N VAL A 455 -3.77 2.25 -4.77
CA VAL A 455 -4.35 3.03 -3.69
C VAL A 455 -5.53 3.81 -4.27
N GLY A 456 -6.71 3.75 -3.67
CA GLY A 456 -7.80 4.54 -4.21
C GLY A 456 -9.00 4.82 -3.33
N THR A 457 -9.67 5.94 -3.63
CA THR A 457 -10.97 6.27 -3.07
C THR A 457 -12.04 6.20 -4.16
N ARG A 458 -13.18 5.58 -3.85
CA ARG A 458 -14.22 5.33 -4.86
C ARG A 458 -15.62 5.59 -4.33
N ILE A 459 -16.36 6.39 -5.09
CA ILE A 459 -17.82 6.47 -5.00
C ILE A 459 -18.40 5.72 -6.20
N GLY A 460 -19.04 4.58 -5.94
CA GLY A 460 -19.74 3.81 -6.95
C GLY A 460 -20.99 4.53 -7.47
N GLN A 461 -21.91 3.79 -8.09
CA GLN A 461 -23.19 4.31 -8.58
C GLN A 461 -24.15 4.62 -7.40
N THR A 462 -23.79 5.62 -6.61
CA THR A 462 -24.46 6.03 -5.37
C THR A 462 -24.18 7.49 -5.03
N GLU A 463 -24.65 8.00 -3.89
CA GLU A 463 -24.48 9.40 -3.49
C GLU A 463 -23.51 9.55 -2.32
N GLY A 464 -22.42 10.30 -2.50
CA GLY A 464 -21.50 10.60 -1.42
C GLY A 464 -20.21 11.28 -1.86
N ASP A 465 -19.42 11.69 -0.86
CA ASP A 465 -18.13 12.33 -1.10
C ASP A 465 -16.99 11.34 -0.87
N ALA A 466 -16.04 11.28 -1.80
CA ALA A 466 -14.81 10.52 -1.64
C ALA A 466 -13.87 11.19 -0.63
N GLY A 467 -13.08 10.38 0.08
CA GLY A 467 -11.99 10.87 0.90
C GLY A 467 -10.75 11.17 0.07
N ASN A 468 -9.82 11.92 0.66
CA ASN A 468 -8.56 12.31 0.04
C ASN A 468 -7.49 11.21 0.22
N ILE A 469 -6.51 11.22 -0.68
CA ILE A 469 -5.31 10.37 -0.63
C ILE A 469 -4.10 11.28 -0.38
N SER A 470 -3.34 10.98 0.67
CA SER A 470 -2.08 11.64 1.00
C SER A 470 -0.96 10.61 1.05
N ILE A 471 0.10 10.82 0.27
CA ILE A 471 1.26 9.93 0.19
C ILE A 471 2.52 10.75 0.45
N ASP A 472 3.28 10.38 1.47
CA ASP A 472 4.61 10.91 1.79
C ASP A 472 5.62 9.76 1.69
N VAL A 473 6.52 9.82 0.71
CA VAL A 473 7.38 8.68 0.38
C VAL A 473 8.78 9.08 -0.09
N GLY A 474 9.80 8.26 0.13
CA GLY A 474 11.10 8.46 -0.53
C GLY A 474 10.97 8.35 -2.06
N ARG A 475 10.63 7.15 -2.56
CA ARG A 475 10.40 6.86 -3.98
C ARG A 475 9.03 6.25 -4.23
N LEU A 476 8.29 6.82 -5.18
CA LEU A 476 7.05 6.30 -5.70
C LEU A 476 7.27 5.68 -7.09
N HIS A 477 6.93 4.39 -7.24
CA HIS A 477 7.04 3.69 -8.51
C HIS A 477 5.72 3.01 -8.88
N LEU A 478 5.11 3.46 -9.97
CA LEU A 478 3.93 2.87 -10.58
C LEU A 478 4.30 2.29 -11.94
N PHE A 479 4.13 0.98 -12.10
CA PHE A 479 4.48 0.31 -13.36
C PHE A 479 3.57 -0.89 -13.60
N ASN A 480 3.49 -1.35 -14.85
CA ASN A 480 2.72 -2.53 -15.23
C ASN A 480 1.28 -2.51 -14.67
N GLY A 481 0.57 -1.40 -14.88
CA GLY A 481 -0.81 -1.22 -14.39
C GLY A 481 -0.96 -0.73 -12.94
N GLY A 482 0.12 -0.36 -12.23
CA GLY A 482 -0.02 0.27 -10.91
C GLY A 482 -0.83 1.57 -10.93
N SER A 483 -1.67 1.80 -9.91
CA SER A 483 -2.56 2.97 -9.86
C SER A 483 -2.66 3.68 -8.50
N ILE A 484 -2.79 5.00 -8.53
CA ILE A 484 -3.30 5.83 -7.43
C ILE A 484 -4.50 6.61 -7.96
N ARG A 485 -5.69 6.39 -7.40
CA ARG A 485 -6.92 6.90 -8.01
C ARG A 485 -7.98 7.44 -7.05
N SER A 486 -8.64 8.52 -7.44
CA SER A 486 -9.91 8.95 -6.84
C SER A 486 -11.01 9.02 -7.91
N THR A 487 -12.04 8.19 -7.77
CA THR A 487 -13.06 8.03 -8.81
C THR A 487 -14.47 8.26 -8.28
N LEU A 488 -15.23 9.09 -8.99
CA LEU A 488 -16.66 9.31 -8.79
C LEU A 488 -17.44 8.71 -9.97
N SER A 489 -18.29 7.72 -9.70
CA SER A 489 -19.21 7.15 -10.69
C SER A 489 -20.67 7.57 -10.45
N GLY A 490 -21.01 7.99 -9.24
CA GLY A 490 -22.34 8.43 -8.86
C GLY A 490 -22.42 9.95 -8.62
N LYS A 491 -23.10 10.37 -7.56
CA LYS A 491 -23.31 11.78 -7.22
C LYS A 491 -22.45 12.21 -6.03
N GLY A 492 -21.80 13.37 -6.11
CA GLY A 492 -21.02 13.95 -5.01
C GLY A 492 -19.67 14.49 -5.46
N LYS A 493 -18.67 14.43 -4.60
CA LYS A 493 -17.32 14.95 -4.89
C LYS A 493 -16.28 13.81 -4.96
N ALA A 494 -15.43 13.82 -5.97
CA ALA A 494 -14.20 13.02 -5.95
C ALA A 494 -13.18 13.63 -4.97
N GLY A 495 -12.28 12.79 -4.44
CA GLY A 495 -11.28 13.18 -3.47
C GLY A 495 -10.01 13.71 -4.14
N ASN A 496 -9.25 14.51 -3.41
CA ASN A 496 -7.97 15.02 -3.86
C ASN A 496 -6.86 13.99 -3.65
N ILE A 497 -5.83 14.05 -4.49
CA ILE A 497 -4.60 13.26 -4.36
C ILE A 497 -3.45 14.24 -4.08
N THR A 498 -2.76 14.06 -2.97
CA THR A 498 -1.56 14.82 -2.61
C THR A 498 -0.38 13.86 -2.46
N ILE A 499 0.71 14.11 -3.19
CA ILE A 499 1.92 13.29 -3.17
C ILE A 499 3.13 14.17 -2.85
N HIS A 500 3.90 13.77 -1.85
CA HIS A 500 5.22 14.31 -1.55
C HIS A 500 6.23 13.18 -1.71
N ALA A 501 7.17 13.32 -2.64
CA ALA A 501 8.19 12.31 -2.88
C ALA A 501 9.56 12.91 -3.24
N GLN A 502 10.64 12.13 -3.18
CA GLN A 502 11.90 12.54 -3.82
C GLN A 502 11.88 12.17 -5.31
N GLU A 503 11.46 10.94 -5.61
CA GLU A 503 11.39 10.43 -6.97
C GLU A 503 10.00 9.83 -7.25
N VAL A 504 9.42 10.19 -8.40
CA VAL A 504 8.18 9.61 -8.91
C VAL A 504 8.42 9.05 -10.30
N THR A 505 8.07 7.79 -10.50
CA THR A 505 8.16 7.10 -11.80
C THR A 505 6.82 6.44 -12.14
N VAL A 506 6.31 6.71 -13.35
CA VAL A 506 5.05 6.13 -13.85
C VAL A 506 5.26 5.60 -15.25
N SER A 507 4.90 4.33 -15.48
CA SER A 507 5.09 3.68 -16.77
C SER A 507 4.18 2.48 -17.02
N ASP A 508 4.14 2.03 -18.28
CA ASP A 508 3.55 0.77 -18.70
C ASP A 508 2.12 0.57 -18.14
N PRO A 509 1.17 1.45 -18.49
CA PRO A 509 -0.18 1.38 -17.95
C PRO A 509 -0.94 0.16 -18.50
N VAL A 510 -1.95 -0.28 -17.74
CA VAL A 510 -2.93 -1.29 -18.15
C VAL A 510 -4.33 -0.71 -17.93
N ILE A 511 -5.29 -1.06 -18.78
CA ILE A 511 -6.67 -0.60 -18.65
C ILE A 511 -7.37 -1.39 -17.54
N ASP A 512 -7.89 -0.70 -16.54
CA ASP A 512 -8.70 -1.31 -15.49
C ASP A 512 -10.05 -1.78 -16.02
N VAL A 513 -10.46 -3.00 -15.65
CA VAL A 513 -11.72 -3.57 -16.14
C VAL A 513 -12.96 -2.84 -15.63
N ILE A 514 -12.90 -2.18 -14.47
CA ILE A 514 -14.04 -1.49 -13.84
C ILE A 514 -14.08 -0.03 -14.28
N SER A 515 -13.00 0.73 -14.07
CA SER A 515 -12.99 2.16 -14.36
C SER A 515 -12.83 2.47 -15.85
N LYS A 516 -12.34 1.50 -16.64
CA LYS A 516 -11.95 1.70 -18.05
C LYS A 516 -10.86 2.76 -18.25
N LEU A 517 -10.14 3.10 -17.19
CA LEU A 517 -9.04 4.06 -17.21
C LEU A 517 -7.69 3.31 -17.20
N PRO A 518 -6.65 3.84 -17.87
CA PRO A 518 -5.29 3.34 -17.72
C PRO A 518 -4.78 3.52 -16.28
N GLY A 519 -3.86 2.65 -15.86
CA GLY A 519 -3.06 2.84 -14.64
C GLY A 519 -2.24 4.13 -14.67
N GLY A 520 -1.91 4.66 -13.49
CA GLY A 520 -1.28 5.96 -13.31
C GLY A 520 -1.79 6.69 -12.07
N ILE A 521 -1.62 8.02 -12.05
CA ILE A 521 -2.16 8.89 -11.00
C ILE A 521 -3.39 9.61 -11.55
N THR A 522 -4.58 9.28 -11.05
CA THR A 522 -5.82 9.68 -11.69
C THR A 522 -6.89 10.18 -10.73
N VAL A 523 -7.45 11.36 -11.02
CA VAL A 523 -8.73 11.80 -10.46
C VAL A 523 -9.77 11.82 -11.59
N SER A 524 -10.94 11.22 -11.36
CA SER A 524 -11.95 11.11 -12.43
C SER A 524 -13.38 11.22 -11.93
N ALA A 525 -14.15 12.06 -12.61
CA ALA A 525 -15.61 12.01 -12.61
C ALA A 525 -16.06 11.18 -13.83
N GLY A 526 -16.36 9.91 -13.62
CA GLY A 526 -16.68 8.94 -14.67
C GLY A 526 -18.07 9.13 -15.28
N ASP A 527 -18.42 8.24 -16.20
CA ASP A 527 -19.70 8.27 -16.91
C ASP A 527 -20.91 8.35 -15.97
N ASN A 528 -21.88 9.19 -16.32
CA ASN A 528 -23.11 9.44 -15.56
C ASN A 528 -22.90 10.02 -14.15
N SER A 529 -21.67 10.36 -13.76
CA SER A 529 -21.43 11.03 -12.50
C SER A 529 -22.03 12.44 -12.48
N VAL A 530 -22.36 12.95 -11.29
CA VAL A 530 -22.83 14.33 -11.09
C VAL A 530 -22.08 14.94 -9.90
N GLY A 531 -21.47 16.12 -10.11
CA GLY A 531 -20.82 16.85 -9.02
C GLY A 531 -19.49 17.46 -9.43
N SER A 532 -18.40 17.15 -8.71
CA SER A 532 -17.08 17.72 -8.99
C SER A 532 -15.96 16.69 -8.93
N GLY A 533 -15.00 16.78 -9.87
CA GLY A 533 -13.73 16.08 -9.82
C GLY A 533 -12.84 16.54 -8.67
N GLY A 534 -11.88 15.69 -8.30
CA GLY A 534 -10.83 16.01 -7.33
C GLY A 534 -9.60 16.60 -8.01
N ASN A 535 -8.68 17.17 -7.25
CA ASN A 535 -7.43 17.75 -7.74
C ASN A 535 -6.24 16.82 -7.47
N ILE A 536 -5.18 16.96 -8.27
CA ILE A 536 -3.88 16.32 -8.04
C ILE A 536 -2.86 17.39 -7.65
N ALA A 537 -2.17 17.20 -6.54
CA ALA A 537 -1.02 17.99 -6.13
C ALA A 537 0.19 17.07 -5.93
N LEU A 538 1.32 17.37 -6.58
CA LEU A 538 2.54 16.56 -6.50
C LEU A 538 3.76 17.46 -6.30
N THR A 539 4.50 17.20 -5.24
CA THR A 539 5.81 17.81 -4.99
C THR A 539 6.90 16.75 -5.06
N ALA A 540 7.92 16.94 -5.90
CA ALA A 540 9.05 16.02 -5.97
C ALA A 540 10.39 16.65 -6.39
N ASP A 541 11.50 15.93 -6.25
CA ASP A 541 12.75 16.33 -6.89
C ASP A 541 12.77 15.89 -8.36
N ASN A 542 12.32 14.66 -8.63
CA ASN A 542 12.31 14.10 -9.99
C ASN A 542 10.97 13.43 -10.30
N LEU A 543 10.39 13.77 -11.46
CA LEU A 543 9.23 13.10 -12.01
C LEU A 543 9.57 12.55 -13.40
N ARG A 544 9.42 11.23 -13.57
CA ARG A 544 9.57 10.57 -14.86
C ARG A 544 8.29 9.86 -15.29
N LEU A 545 7.76 10.26 -16.44
CA LEU A 545 6.67 9.56 -17.11
C LEU A 545 7.22 8.94 -18.39
N PHE A 546 7.10 7.63 -18.56
CA PHE A 546 7.61 6.98 -19.76
C PHE A 546 6.76 5.79 -20.19
N ASN A 547 6.92 5.35 -21.44
CA ASN A 547 6.18 4.21 -22.01
C ASN A 547 4.66 4.28 -21.77
N GLY A 548 4.06 5.47 -21.94
CA GLY A 548 2.63 5.67 -21.75
C GLY A 548 2.21 6.02 -20.31
N GLY A 549 3.13 6.26 -19.38
CA GLY A 549 2.79 6.70 -18.01
C GLY A 549 1.84 7.92 -17.97
N GLN A 550 0.85 7.89 -17.07
CA GLN A 550 -0.27 8.84 -17.03
C GLN A 550 -0.37 9.59 -15.68
N ILE A 551 -0.58 10.91 -15.74
CA ILE A 551 -1.14 11.73 -14.65
C ILE A 551 -2.36 12.48 -15.18
N THR A 552 -3.55 12.16 -14.70
CA THR A 552 -4.78 12.59 -15.38
C THR A 552 -5.85 13.11 -14.42
N SER A 553 -6.49 14.20 -14.81
CA SER A 553 -7.75 14.67 -14.25
C SER A 553 -8.81 14.67 -15.35
N SER A 554 -9.87 13.88 -15.19
CA SER A 554 -10.86 13.71 -16.25
C SER A 554 -12.30 13.87 -15.79
N SER A 555 -13.14 14.40 -16.68
CA SER A 555 -14.59 14.36 -16.55
C SER A 555 -15.27 13.78 -17.79
N GLN A 556 -16.05 12.73 -17.58
CA GLN A 556 -16.92 12.09 -18.57
C GLN A 556 -18.41 12.19 -18.15
N GLY A 557 -18.66 12.70 -16.94
CA GLY A 557 -20.00 12.93 -16.40
C GLY A 557 -20.40 14.40 -16.34
N GLN A 558 -21.47 14.68 -15.60
CA GLN A 558 -21.96 16.03 -15.32
C GLN A 558 -21.18 16.65 -14.15
N ALA A 559 -19.87 16.80 -14.33
CA ALA A 559 -18.96 17.34 -13.33
C ALA A 559 -17.81 18.11 -14.00
N ASN A 560 -17.28 19.13 -13.34
CA ASN A 560 -16.02 19.74 -13.79
C ASN A 560 -14.86 18.78 -13.45
N ALA A 561 -13.87 18.67 -14.33
CA ALA A 561 -12.59 18.04 -13.98
C ALA A 561 -11.83 18.91 -12.96
N GLY A 562 -10.96 18.31 -12.15
CA GLY A 562 -10.12 19.06 -11.22
C GLY A 562 -8.79 19.49 -11.83
N ASN A 563 -8.03 20.26 -11.07
CA ASN A 563 -6.73 20.81 -11.48
C ASN A 563 -5.58 19.83 -11.16
N ILE A 564 -4.48 19.99 -11.89
CA ILE A 564 -3.22 19.30 -11.64
C ILE A 564 -2.16 20.35 -11.31
N ASN A 565 -1.59 20.29 -10.11
CA ASN A 565 -0.52 21.18 -9.65
C ASN A 565 0.75 20.37 -9.38
N LEU A 566 1.81 20.64 -10.15
CA LEU A 566 3.09 19.95 -10.04
C LEU A 566 4.19 20.95 -9.66
N GLN A 567 4.89 20.66 -8.57
CA GLN A 567 6.08 21.40 -8.12
C GLN A 567 7.25 20.43 -8.06
N VAL A 568 8.01 20.36 -9.16
CA VAL A 568 9.04 19.32 -9.33
C VAL A 568 10.32 19.90 -9.91
N LYS A 569 11.49 19.66 -9.30
CA LYS A 569 12.76 20.23 -9.83
C LYS A 569 13.05 19.76 -11.25
N ASN A 570 13.00 18.45 -11.51
CA ASN A 570 13.24 17.88 -12.83
C ASN A 570 12.05 17.05 -13.31
N ILE A 571 11.46 17.45 -14.44
CA ILE A 571 10.38 16.72 -15.11
C ILE A 571 10.88 16.14 -16.43
N ASP A 572 10.67 14.85 -16.64
CA ASP A 572 11.03 14.12 -17.85
C ASP A 572 9.89 13.19 -18.32
N ILE A 573 9.21 13.58 -19.40
CA ILE A 573 8.04 12.89 -19.95
C ILE A 573 8.40 12.40 -21.35
N GLN A 574 8.33 11.10 -21.60
CA GLN A 574 8.79 10.54 -22.87
C GLN A 574 8.05 9.30 -23.37
N GLY A 575 7.81 9.24 -24.67
CA GLY A 575 7.41 8.02 -25.35
C GLY A 575 5.92 7.72 -25.28
N MET A 576 5.57 6.56 -25.84
CA MET A 576 4.22 6.02 -25.96
C MET A 576 4.17 4.63 -25.32
N SER A 577 2.99 4.16 -24.93
CA SER A 577 2.81 2.79 -24.47
C SER A 577 3.04 1.78 -25.59
N GLN A 578 3.29 0.53 -25.22
CA GLN A 578 2.94 -0.58 -26.10
C GLN A 578 1.43 -0.61 -26.33
N PRO A 579 0.92 -1.24 -27.41
CA PRO A 579 -0.51 -1.42 -27.60
C PRO A 579 -1.16 -2.06 -26.35
N LEU A 580 -2.15 -1.37 -25.78
CA LEU A 580 -2.89 -1.81 -24.60
C LEU A 580 -3.84 -2.96 -24.96
N THR A 581 -4.51 -3.53 -23.95
CA THR A 581 -5.46 -4.66 -24.12
C THR A 581 -6.62 -4.38 -25.07
N ASN A 582 -6.97 -3.11 -25.29
CA ASN A 582 -7.97 -2.65 -26.27
C ASN A 582 -7.37 -2.23 -27.63
N GLY A 583 -6.08 -2.46 -27.85
CA GLY A 583 -5.34 -2.04 -29.05
C GLY A 583 -4.92 -0.57 -29.09
N GLN A 584 -5.31 0.24 -28.09
CA GLN A 584 -4.96 1.64 -28.02
C GLN A 584 -3.47 1.82 -27.70
N ILE A 585 -2.83 2.79 -28.34
CA ILE A 585 -1.49 3.28 -27.96
C ILE A 585 -1.70 4.62 -27.28
N VAL A 586 -1.24 4.77 -26.04
CA VAL A 586 -1.38 6.01 -25.27
C VAL A 586 -0.04 6.73 -25.13
N PRO A 587 0.03 8.05 -25.32
CA PRO A 587 1.24 8.82 -25.05
C PRO A 587 1.51 8.87 -23.56
N SER A 588 2.78 9.00 -23.15
CA SER A 588 3.06 9.47 -21.79
C SER A 588 2.51 10.89 -21.64
N ALA A 589 1.64 11.10 -20.64
CA ALA A 589 0.84 12.31 -20.59
C ALA A 589 0.58 12.86 -19.18
N ILE A 590 0.53 14.19 -19.11
CA ILE A 590 -0.18 14.93 -18.06
C ILE A 590 -1.41 15.57 -18.71
N ALA A 591 -2.60 15.17 -18.30
CA ALA A 591 -3.83 15.57 -18.98
C ALA A 591 -4.93 16.04 -18.02
N ALA A 592 -5.51 17.20 -18.29
CA ALA A 592 -6.74 17.68 -17.66
C ALA A 592 -7.82 17.81 -18.74
N SER A 593 -8.76 16.86 -18.79
CA SER A 593 -9.66 16.72 -19.95
C SER A 593 -11.13 16.57 -19.58
N SER A 594 -12.02 17.11 -20.41
CA SER A 594 -13.46 16.91 -20.32
C SER A 594 -14.05 16.51 -21.68
N THR A 595 -14.99 15.59 -21.68
CA THR A 595 -15.75 15.20 -22.89
C THR A 595 -17.19 15.72 -22.86
N THR A 596 -17.51 16.61 -21.92
CA THR A 596 -18.87 17.10 -21.66
C THR A 596 -18.96 18.62 -21.75
N ASN A 597 -20.16 19.17 -21.59
CA ASN A 597 -20.36 20.63 -21.50
C ASN A 597 -19.75 21.26 -20.23
N PHE A 598 -19.18 20.46 -19.33
CA PHE A 598 -18.56 20.92 -18.10
C PHE A 598 -17.08 21.19 -18.31
N HIS A 599 -16.54 22.15 -17.56
CA HIS A 599 -15.17 22.64 -17.74
C HIS A 599 -14.14 21.54 -17.44
N ALA A 600 -13.08 21.50 -18.25
CA ALA A 600 -11.86 20.79 -17.91
C ALA A 600 -11.06 21.58 -16.84
N GLY A 601 -9.99 20.96 -16.32
CA GLY A 601 -9.16 21.55 -15.28
C GLY A 601 -7.96 22.33 -15.82
N THR A 602 -7.34 23.11 -14.96
CA THR A 602 -6.05 23.77 -15.22
C THR A 602 -4.88 22.83 -14.87
N ILE A 603 -3.81 22.91 -15.65
CA ILE A 603 -2.52 22.30 -15.32
C ILE A 603 -1.53 23.41 -14.97
N ASP A 604 -1.00 23.38 -13.75
CA ASP A 604 0.05 24.29 -13.26
C ASP A 604 1.32 23.49 -12.99
N ILE A 605 2.42 23.82 -13.68
CA ILE A 605 3.71 23.15 -13.55
C ILE A 605 4.78 24.18 -13.18
N THR A 606 5.49 23.93 -12.09
CA THR A 606 6.70 24.67 -11.70
C THR A 606 7.88 23.70 -11.62
N SER A 607 8.97 24.00 -12.33
CA SER A 607 10.17 23.17 -12.34
C SER A 607 11.46 23.95 -12.57
N ASP A 608 12.63 23.34 -12.34
CA ASP A 608 13.88 23.90 -12.85
C ASP A 608 14.07 23.49 -14.31
N THR A 609 13.84 22.21 -14.60
CA THR A 609 13.96 21.64 -15.95
C THR A 609 12.71 20.87 -16.32
N PHE A 610 12.10 21.22 -17.46
CA PHE A 610 10.97 20.52 -18.06
C PHE A 610 11.36 19.93 -19.40
N LYS A 611 11.30 18.60 -19.54
CA LYS A 611 11.58 17.86 -20.78
C LYS A 611 10.35 17.07 -21.21
N LEU A 612 9.88 17.33 -22.42
CA LEU A 612 8.81 16.58 -23.08
C LEU A 612 9.34 16.03 -24.41
N ARG A 613 9.24 14.72 -24.62
CA ARG A 613 9.92 14.08 -25.76
C ARG A 613 9.23 12.86 -26.34
N ASN A 614 9.59 12.51 -27.58
CA ASN A 614 9.24 11.23 -28.22
C ASN A 614 7.72 10.97 -28.29
N GLY A 615 6.93 11.94 -28.76
CA GLY A 615 5.46 11.78 -28.87
C GLY A 615 4.68 12.00 -27.57
N ALA A 616 5.34 12.35 -26.47
CA ALA A 616 4.68 12.64 -25.21
C ALA A 616 3.88 13.97 -25.24
N GLU A 617 2.88 14.07 -24.37
CA GLU A 617 1.89 15.15 -24.39
C GLU A 617 1.66 15.78 -23.01
N VAL A 618 1.46 17.10 -22.97
CA VAL A 618 0.80 17.78 -21.85
C VAL A 618 -0.39 18.53 -22.39
N THR A 619 -1.58 18.25 -21.88
CA THR A 619 -2.82 18.66 -22.53
C THR A 619 -3.90 19.11 -21.56
N VAL A 620 -4.53 20.24 -21.88
CA VAL A 620 -5.80 20.64 -21.30
C VAL A 620 -6.83 20.66 -22.43
N SER A 621 -7.94 19.94 -22.30
CA SER A 621 -8.84 19.76 -23.46
C SER A 621 -10.30 19.64 -23.08
N ASN A 622 -11.17 20.21 -23.91
CA ASN A 622 -12.61 19.98 -23.83
C ASN A 622 -13.22 19.73 -25.21
N ILE A 623 -13.72 18.52 -25.41
CA ILE A 623 -14.36 18.12 -26.67
C ILE A 623 -15.90 18.11 -26.62
N GLY A 624 -16.48 18.41 -25.45
CA GLY A 624 -17.92 18.31 -25.19
C GLY A 624 -18.66 19.64 -25.17
N GLY A 625 -17.96 20.78 -25.09
CA GLY A 625 -18.54 22.11 -25.23
C GLY A 625 -18.25 23.10 -24.09
N GLY A 626 -17.65 22.62 -22.99
CA GLY A 626 -17.18 23.49 -21.90
C GLY A 626 -15.78 24.05 -22.17
N ASP A 627 -15.26 24.91 -21.29
CA ASP A 627 -13.88 25.42 -21.44
C ASP A 627 -12.83 24.30 -21.24
N ALA A 628 -11.70 24.41 -21.94
CA ALA A 628 -10.58 23.47 -21.85
C ALA A 628 -9.67 23.71 -20.65
N GLY A 629 -9.77 24.87 -19.98
CA GLY A 629 -8.86 25.25 -18.90
C GLY A 629 -7.55 25.85 -19.42
N ASN A 630 -6.63 26.20 -18.52
CA ASN A 630 -5.33 26.77 -18.89
C ASN A 630 -4.19 25.78 -18.65
N LEU A 631 -3.15 25.88 -19.47
CA LEU A 631 -1.88 25.20 -19.25
C LEU A 631 -0.82 26.24 -18.90
N ASN A 632 -0.35 26.21 -17.65
CA ASN A 632 0.66 27.13 -17.13
C ASN A 632 1.95 26.35 -16.81
N ILE A 633 3.06 26.69 -17.47
CA ILE A 633 4.36 26.08 -17.20
C ILE A 633 5.39 27.16 -16.90
N THR A 634 5.97 27.09 -15.71
CA THR A 634 7.10 27.93 -15.29
C THR A 634 8.33 27.04 -15.07
N ALA A 635 9.40 27.28 -15.83
CA ALA A 635 10.66 26.59 -15.66
C ALA A 635 11.89 27.47 -15.95
N ASN A 636 13.08 27.03 -15.56
CA ASN A 636 14.30 27.66 -16.08
C ASN A 636 14.52 27.26 -17.54
N ASN A 637 14.36 25.97 -17.83
CA ASN A 637 14.58 25.40 -19.16
C ASN A 637 13.41 24.52 -19.58
N ILE A 638 12.82 24.80 -20.75
CA ILE A 638 11.75 24.02 -21.37
C ILE A 638 12.28 23.40 -22.66
N PHE A 639 12.28 22.06 -22.75
CA PHE A 639 12.74 21.30 -23.89
C PHE A 639 11.60 20.45 -24.47
N LEU A 640 11.18 20.77 -25.69
CA LEU A 640 10.20 20.00 -26.47
C LEU A 640 10.92 19.35 -27.65
N ASP A 641 10.84 18.03 -27.75
CA ASP A 641 11.72 17.31 -28.65
C ASP A 641 11.11 16.02 -29.25
N ASN A 642 11.24 15.84 -30.56
CA ASN A 642 10.77 14.63 -31.27
C ASN A 642 9.26 14.40 -31.09
N LYS A 643 8.44 15.20 -31.78
CA LYS A 643 6.97 15.14 -31.77
C LYS A 643 6.35 15.36 -30.38
N ALA A 644 7.00 16.11 -29.52
CA ALA A 644 6.45 16.51 -28.23
C ALA A 644 5.33 17.54 -28.43
N SER A 645 4.28 17.49 -27.59
CA SER A 645 3.15 18.40 -27.75
C SER A 645 2.65 19.02 -26.44
N LEU A 646 2.59 20.35 -26.42
CA LEU A 646 1.84 21.12 -25.42
C LEU A 646 0.53 21.56 -26.06
N ARG A 647 -0.61 21.12 -25.53
CA ARG A 647 -1.92 21.30 -26.17
C ARG A 647 -2.94 21.96 -25.24
N SER A 648 -3.70 22.87 -25.81
CA SER A 648 -4.94 23.37 -25.23
C SER A 648 -6.04 23.35 -26.30
N GLU A 649 -6.90 22.33 -26.31
CA GLU A 649 -7.85 22.14 -27.43
C GLU A 649 -9.30 22.28 -27.01
N VAL A 650 -10.05 23.06 -27.79
CA VAL A 650 -11.48 23.30 -27.59
C VAL A 650 -12.28 22.90 -28.84
N LYS A 651 -13.38 22.17 -28.63
CA LYS A 651 -14.40 21.88 -29.67
C LYS A 651 -15.71 22.67 -29.47
N GLY A 652 -15.84 23.31 -28.31
CA GLY A 652 -16.89 24.23 -27.90
C GLY A 652 -16.42 24.88 -26.58
N GLY A 653 -16.84 26.10 -26.26
CA GLY A 653 -16.31 26.88 -25.12
C GLY A 653 -15.40 28.04 -25.57
N SER A 654 -14.98 28.88 -24.61
CA SER A 654 -14.32 30.18 -24.87
C SER A 654 -12.89 30.29 -24.34
N GLN A 655 -12.41 29.33 -23.56
CA GLN A 655 -11.10 29.42 -22.89
C GLN A 655 -10.29 28.13 -22.99
N GLY A 656 -9.02 28.30 -23.36
CA GLY A 656 -8.03 27.25 -23.62
C GLY A 656 -6.64 27.86 -23.84
N ASN A 657 -6.09 28.55 -22.85
CA ASN A 657 -4.85 29.31 -23.03
C ASN A 657 -3.61 28.52 -22.61
N ILE A 658 -2.47 28.84 -23.22
CA ILE A 658 -1.16 28.36 -22.82
C ILE A 658 -0.32 29.54 -22.33
N HIS A 659 0.18 29.45 -21.11
CA HIS A 659 1.15 30.40 -20.54
C HIS A 659 2.47 29.68 -20.25
N LEU A 660 3.54 30.10 -20.91
CA LEU A 660 4.88 29.54 -20.74
C LEU A 660 5.86 30.61 -20.25
N GLN A 661 6.53 30.31 -19.15
CA GLN A 661 7.64 31.09 -18.64
C GLN A 661 8.89 30.22 -18.57
N ALA A 662 9.87 30.52 -19.42
CA ALA A 662 11.19 29.89 -19.44
C ALA A 662 12.27 30.91 -19.05
N ASN A 663 12.85 30.84 -17.85
CA ASN A 663 13.80 31.88 -17.42
C ASN A 663 15.03 31.97 -18.34
N ASP A 664 15.50 30.83 -18.85
CA ASP A 664 16.68 30.73 -19.72
C ASP A 664 16.30 30.41 -21.17
N VAL A 665 15.75 29.22 -21.44
CA VAL A 665 15.54 28.73 -22.81
C VAL A 665 14.23 27.98 -23.00
N LEU A 666 13.57 28.26 -24.12
CA LEU A 666 12.55 27.41 -24.73
C LEU A 666 13.13 26.83 -26.01
N LEU A 667 13.35 25.52 -26.04
CA LEU A 667 13.89 24.79 -27.18
C LEU A 667 12.81 23.87 -27.78
N LEU A 668 12.50 24.05 -29.07
CA LEU A 668 11.64 23.17 -29.85
C LEU A 668 12.48 22.46 -30.92
N ARG A 669 12.36 21.13 -30.98
CA ARG A 669 13.11 20.29 -31.91
C ARG A 669 12.24 19.19 -32.51
N ARG A 670 12.55 18.82 -33.76
CA ARG A 670 12.07 17.60 -34.45
C ARG A 670 10.55 17.41 -34.39
N GLY A 671 9.79 18.34 -34.96
CA GLY A 671 8.34 18.23 -35.12
C GLY A 671 7.54 18.52 -33.84
N SER A 672 8.09 19.33 -32.92
CA SER A 672 7.47 19.56 -31.61
C SER A 672 6.64 20.83 -31.59
N ASN A 673 5.45 20.76 -30.98
CA ASN A 673 4.41 21.77 -31.18
C ASN A 673 3.81 22.31 -29.87
N ILE A 674 3.47 23.60 -29.87
CA ILE A 674 2.71 24.30 -28.84
C ILE A 674 1.42 24.79 -29.50
N THR A 675 0.26 24.28 -29.09
CA THR A 675 -0.99 24.50 -29.82
C THR A 675 -2.19 24.82 -28.94
N THR A 676 -2.96 25.84 -29.34
CA THR A 676 -4.25 26.23 -28.74
C THR A 676 -5.43 26.10 -29.72
N ASN A 677 -5.32 25.16 -30.66
CA ASN A 677 -6.25 25.06 -31.79
C ASN A 677 -7.71 24.87 -31.36
N ALA A 678 -8.60 25.63 -32.00
CA ALA A 678 -10.04 25.49 -31.87
C ALA A 678 -10.66 24.77 -33.07
N THR A 679 -11.58 23.86 -32.79
CA THR A 679 -12.41 23.19 -33.80
C THR A 679 -13.86 23.67 -33.74
N GLY A 680 -14.61 23.51 -34.82
CA GLY A 680 -15.99 24.01 -34.90
C GLY A 680 -16.04 25.55 -34.87
N THR A 681 -17.00 26.11 -34.15
CA THR A 681 -17.24 27.57 -34.01
C THR A 681 -16.48 28.23 -32.85
N SER A 682 -15.63 27.49 -32.14
CA SER A 682 -14.85 28.04 -31.03
C SER A 682 -13.74 28.98 -31.51
N THR A 683 -13.42 29.95 -30.67
CA THR A 683 -12.25 30.82 -30.83
C THR A 683 -10.99 30.08 -30.35
N GLY A 684 -9.90 30.21 -31.11
CA GLY A 684 -8.58 29.68 -30.72
C GLY A 684 -8.11 30.29 -29.40
N GLY A 685 -7.49 29.49 -28.54
CA GLY A 685 -6.95 30.00 -27.28
C GLY A 685 -5.71 30.88 -27.48
N ASN A 686 -5.41 31.75 -26.53
CA ASN A 686 -4.21 32.59 -26.58
C ASN A 686 -2.97 31.83 -26.11
N ILE A 687 -1.82 32.19 -26.67
CA ILE A 687 -0.51 31.68 -26.28
C ILE A 687 0.35 32.85 -25.81
N ASP A 688 0.74 32.83 -24.54
CA ASP A 688 1.64 33.81 -23.93
C ASP A 688 2.97 33.14 -23.58
N ILE A 689 4.07 33.60 -24.18
CA ILE A 689 5.42 33.03 -23.94
C ILE A 689 6.35 34.13 -23.45
N THR A 690 6.98 33.91 -22.31
CA THR A 690 8.12 34.69 -21.82
C THR A 690 9.33 33.78 -21.72
N ALA A 691 10.39 34.05 -22.48
CA ALA A 691 11.58 33.20 -22.51
C ALA A 691 12.88 34.00 -22.62
N GLY A 692 13.96 33.58 -21.95
CA GLY A 692 15.29 34.17 -22.18
C GLY A 692 15.68 34.12 -23.65
N ALA A 693 15.74 32.92 -24.24
CA ALA A 693 15.83 32.71 -25.68
C ALA A 693 14.83 31.64 -26.15
N ILE A 694 14.31 31.78 -27.37
CA ILE A 694 13.49 30.77 -28.04
C ILE A 694 14.26 30.23 -29.24
N ILE A 695 14.42 28.91 -29.33
CA ILE A 695 15.20 28.23 -30.36
C ILE A 695 14.34 27.14 -31.00
N ALA A 696 14.15 27.21 -32.32
CA ALA A 696 13.71 26.08 -33.14
C ALA A 696 14.58 26.00 -34.40
N LEU A 697 14.89 24.80 -34.89
CA LEU A 697 15.63 24.70 -36.15
C LEU A 697 14.67 24.91 -37.33
N PRO A 698 15.01 25.73 -38.34
CA PRO A 698 14.10 26.04 -39.44
C PRO A 698 13.53 24.80 -40.13
N ASP A 699 14.35 23.78 -40.38
CA ASP A 699 13.97 22.59 -41.16
C ASP A 699 13.47 21.42 -40.29
N GLU A 700 13.05 21.70 -39.05
CA GLU A 700 12.56 20.69 -38.10
C GLU A 700 11.06 20.82 -37.78
N ASP A 701 10.28 21.59 -38.55
CA ASP A 701 8.80 21.60 -38.51
C ASP A 701 8.22 21.74 -37.08
N SER A 702 8.83 22.62 -36.26
CA SER A 702 8.45 22.81 -34.86
C SER A 702 7.69 24.11 -34.68
N ASP A 703 6.44 24.01 -34.21
CA ASP A 703 5.46 25.09 -34.42
C ASP A 703 4.83 25.64 -33.13
N ILE A 704 4.45 26.91 -33.19
CA ILE A 704 3.62 27.61 -32.20
C ILE A 704 2.34 28.08 -32.88
N VAL A 705 1.21 27.47 -32.51
CA VAL A 705 -0.02 27.51 -33.33
C VAL A 705 -1.27 27.85 -32.50
N ALA A 706 -2.00 28.89 -32.91
CA ALA A 706 -3.27 29.30 -32.30
C ALA A 706 -4.39 29.39 -33.36
N ASN A 707 -4.58 28.32 -34.13
CA ASN A 707 -5.49 28.34 -35.29
C ASN A 707 -6.95 28.06 -34.91
N ALA A 708 -7.87 28.46 -35.78
CA ALA A 708 -9.30 28.12 -35.70
C ALA A 708 -9.88 27.73 -37.06
N VAL A 709 -10.99 26.96 -37.05
CA VAL A 709 -11.72 26.60 -38.28
C VAL A 709 -12.80 27.62 -38.60
N LEU A 710 -13.91 27.65 -37.85
CA LEU A 710 -15.02 28.59 -38.08
C LEU A 710 -14.99 29.82 -37.16
N GLY A 711 -14.38 29.71 -35.97
CA GLY A 711 -14.22 30.84 -35.05
C GLY A 711 -12.98 31.69 -35.35
N SER A 712 -12.71 32.70 -34.54
CA SER A 712 -11.50 33.53 -34.69
C SER A 712 -10.24 32.77 -34.23
N GLY A 713 -9.10 33.02 -34.87
CA GLY A 713 -7.79 32.54 -34.40
C GLY A 713 -7.44 33.18 -33.06
N GLY A 714 -6.63 32.48 -32.25
CA GLY A 714 -6.14 32.99 -30.96
C GLY A 714 -5.00 33.99 -31.14
N ASN A 715 -4.68 34.76 -30.10
CA ASN A 715 -3.54 35.69 -30.13
C ASN A 715 -2.28 35.02 -29.57
N ILE A 716 -1.14 35.27 -30.20
CA ILE A 716 0.17 34.80 -29.76
C ILE A 716 1.02 36.01 -29.36
N GLN A 717 1.39 36.07 -28.08
CA GLN A 717 2.26 37.10 -27.53
C GLN A 717 3.56 36.45 -27.05
N ILE A 718 4.69 36.89 -27.61
CA ILE A 718 6.02 36.41 -27.25
C ILE A 718 6.84 37.57 -26.70
N THR A 719 7.49 37.37 -25.56
CA THR A 719 8.49 38.28 -24.98
C THR A 719 9.78 37.51 -24.77
N THR A 720 10.87 37.92 -25.42
CA THR A 720 12.16 37.20 -25.34
C THR A 720 13.37 38.09 -25.57
N GLN A 721 14.58 37.66 -25.20
CA GLN A 721 15.82 38.36 -25.63
C GLN A 721 16.16 38.03 -27.08
N GLY A 722 15.76 36.86 -27.59
CA GLY A 722 15.99 36.46 -28.97
C GLY A 722 15.18 35.24 -29.41
N ILE A 723 14.75 35.25 -30.66
CA ILE A 723 14.08 34.12 -31.32
C ILE A 723 14.92 33.64 -32.51
N PHE A 724 15.18 32.34 -32.58
CA PHE A 724 16.02 31.73 -33.60
C PHE A 724 15.27 30.61 -34.33
N GLY A 725 15.22 30.72 -35.66
CA GLY A 725 14.71 29.74 -36.62
C GLY A 725 13.19 29.62 -36.77
N LEU A 726 12.39 30.04 -35.78
CA LEU A 726 10.95 30.26 -35.95
C LEU A 726 10.67 31.50 -36.81
N LYS A 727 9.70 31.42 -37.72
CA LYS A 727 9.18 32.60 -38.44
C LYS A 727 7.66 32.62 -38.39
N PHE A 728 7.11 33.83 -38.29
CA PHE A 728 5.68 34.02 -38.50
C PHE A 728 5.33 33.75 -39.96
N ARG A 729 4.36 32.85 -40.17
CA ARG A 729 3.76 32.58 -41.49
C ARG A 729 2.24 32.48 -41.36
N PRO A 730 1.47 32.94 -42.37
CA PRO A 730 0.00 32.92 -42.32
C PRO A 730 -0.61 31.51 -42.45
N GLN A 731 0.18 30.54 -42.91
CA GLN A 731 -0.17 29.13 -43.03
C GLN A 731 1.03 28.28 -42.63
N LEU A 732 0.78 27.08 -42.11
CA LEU A 732 1.82 26.12 -41.77
C LEU A 732 2.58 25.67 -43.02
N THR A 733 3.89 25.56 -42.89
CA THR A 733 4.87 25.07 -43.85
C THR A 733 5.63 23.90 -43.24
N PRO A 734 6.43 23.14 -44.01
CA PRO A 734 7.33 22.12 -43.43
C PRO A 734 8.49 22.70 -42.60
N GLU A 735 8.51 24.02 -42.38
CA GLU A 735 9.52 24.73 -41.61
C GLU A 735 8.92 25.20 -40.29
N SER A 736 9.77 25.40 -39.27
CA SER A 736 9.31 25.85 -37.95
C SER A 736 8.56 27.19 -38.02
N ASP A 737 7.29 27.18 -37.59
CA ASP A 737 6.32 28.23 -37.80
C ASP A 737 5.72 28.85 -36.52
N ILE A 738 5.29 30.10 -36.66
CA ILE A 738 4.35 30.76 -35.73
C ILE A 738 3.11 31.15 -36.53
N THR A 739 1.94 30.62 -36.16
CA THR A 739 0.70 30.86 -36.90
C THR A 739 -0.51 31.03 -35.99
N ALA A 740 -1.29 32.08 -36.25
CA ALA A 740 -2.53 32.43 -35.54
C ALA A 740 -3.67 32.68 -36.55
N SER A 741 -4.01 31.69 -37.36
CA SER A 741 -4.90 31.84 -38.51
C SER A 741 -6.32 31.33 -38.25
N SER A 742 -7.28 31.80 -39.05
CA SER A 742 -8.61 31.18 -39.12
C SER A 742 -9.02 30.92 -40.56
N GLN A 743 -9.63 29.75 -40.82
CA GLN A 743 -10.07 29.36 -42.16
C GLN A 743 -11.28 30.17 -42.63
N PHE A 744 -12.28 30.35 -41.76
CA PHE A 744 -13.53 31.05 -42.08
C PHE A 744 -13.83 32.24 -41.15
N GLY A 745 -13.11 32.36 -40.04
CA GLY A 745 -13.22 33.47 -39.10
C GLY A 745 -12.12 34.51 -39.28
N VAL A 746 -11.94 35.37 -38.28
CA VAL A 746 -10.89 36.39 -38.28
C VAL A 746 -9.59 35.76 -37.77
N SER A 747 -8.47 35.96 -38.47
CA SER A 747 -7.16 35.51 -38.00
C SER A 747 -6.75 36.29 -36.74
N GLY A 748 -6.07 35.62 -35.81
CA GLY A 748 -5.54 36.23 -34.60
C GLY A 748 -4.27 37.05 -34.86
N THR A 749 -3.73 37.64 -33.81
CA THR A 749 -2.52 38.47 -33.88
C THR A 749 -1.29 37.72 -33.39
N VAL A 750 -0.13 37.99 -33.99
CA VAL A 750 1.17 37.51 -33.51
C VAL A 750 2.05 38.71 -33.20
N GLN A 751 2.40 38.89 -31.92
CA GLN A 751 3.25 39.96 -31.45
C GLN A 751 4.51 39.39 -30.81
N VAL A 752 5.68 39.78 -31.33
CA VAL A 752 6.99 39.36 -30.81
C VAL A 752 7.74 40.58 -30.30
N ASN A 753 7.91 40.65 -28.98
CA ASN A 753 8.64 41.69 -28.29
C ASN A 753 10.04 41.18 -27.94
N THR A 754 11.05 41.59 -28.70
CA THR A 754 12.45 41.30 -28.36
C THR A 754 13.01 42.37 -27.43
N ILE A 755 13.43 42.00 -26.22
CA ILE A 755 14.13 42.90 -25.29
C ILE A 755 15.55 43.08 -25.83
N GLY A 756 15.69 44.05 -26.74
CA GLY A 756 16.96 44.32 -27.40
C GLY A 756 18.02 44.78 -26.41
N ILE A 757 19.18 44.11 -26.41
CA ILE A 757 20.43 44.75 -26.03
C ILE A 757 20.86 45.51 -27.27
N ASP A 758 20.82 46.85 -27.26
CA ASP A 758 21.36 47.67 -28.34
C ASP A 758 22.88 47.49 -28.41
N PRO A 759 23.42 46.78 -29.42
CA PRO A 759 24.86 46.55 -29.53
C PRO A 759 25.61 47.84 -29.88
N ASN A 760 24.92 48.88 -30.37
CA ASN A 760 25.53 50.16 -30.74
C ASN A 760 25.93 50.99 -29.53
N SER A 761 25.38 50.72 -28.34
CA SER A 761 25.72 51.43 -27.11
C SER A 761 27.15 51.12 -26.60
N GLY A 762 27.87 50.16 -27.20
CA GLY A 762 29.26 49.81 -26.89
C GLY A 762 30.30 50.26 -27.94
N LEU A 763 29.88 50.91 -29.03
CA LEU A 763 30.79 51.48 -30.02
C LEU A 763 31.22 52.88 -29.59
N VAL A 764 32.31 52.96 -28.81
CA VAL A 764 33.08 54.20 -28.74
C VAL A 764 33.67 54.44 -30.13
N GLU A 765 33.22 55.48 -30.83
CA GLU A 765 33.94 55.99 -32.01
C GLU A 765 35.37 56.33 -31.58
N LEU A 766 36.35 55.62 -32.14
CA LEU A 766 37.75 56.02 -32.06
C LEU A 766 37.89 57.39 -32.73
N PRO A 767 38.54 58.39 -32.11
CA PRO A 767 38.71 59.71 -32.70
C PRO A 767 39.36 59.61 -34.09
N VAL A 768 38.66 60.11 -35.11
CA VAL A 768 39.18 60.22 -36.48
C VAL A 768 40.08 61.45 -36.56
N ASN A 769 41.22 61.40 -35.89
CA ASN A 769 42.37 62.24 -36.25
C ASN A 769 43.44 61.32 -36.85
N VAL A 770 43.17 60.86 -38.06
CA VAL A 770 44.22 60.38 -38.96
C VAL A 770 44.95 61.63 -39.44
N THR A 771 46.17 61.84 -38.95
CA THR A 771 47.08 62.85 -39.51
C THR A 771 47.36 62.45 -40.96
N ASP A 772 47.08 63.37 -41.89
CA ASP A 772 47.28 63.21 -43.33
C ASP A 772 48.80 63.22 -43.67
N PRO A 773 49.40 62.08 -44.06
CA PRO A 773 50.83 62.01 -44.39
C PRO A 773 51.17 62.64 -45.75
N SER A 774 50.18 63.07 -46.54
CA SER A 774 50.39 63.68 -47.86
C SER A 774 50.80 65.17 -47.81
N GLN A 775 50.75 65.80 -46.63
CA GLN A 775 51.15 67.20 -46.42
C GLN A 775 52.53 67.35 -45.75
N GLN A 776 53.29 66.26 -45.55
CA GLN A 776 54.60 66.28 -44.86
C GLN A 776 55.80 65.87 -45.75
N ILE A 777 55.67 65.85 -47.07
CA ILE A 777 56.81 65.55 -47.96
C ILE A 777 57.03 66.69 -48.96
N ALA A 778 58.13 67.42 -48.76
CA ALA A 778 58.72 68.30 -49.73
C ALA A 778 59.48 67.48 -50.80
N THR A 779 59.05 67.65 -52.04
CA THR A 779 59.78 67.60 -53.32
C THR A 779 61.11 66.82 -53.42
N GLY A 780 61.06 65.70 -54.16
CA GLY A 780 61.80 65.51 -55.43
C GLY A 780 63.30 65.12 -55.42
N CYS A 781 63.54 63.87 -55.83
CA CYS A 781 64.77 63.14 -56.17
C CYS A 781 66.00 63.90 -56.73
N ALA A 782 67.20 63.39 -56.39
CA ALA A 782 68.13 62.79 -57.37
C ALA A 782 69.20 61.90 -56.69
N ASP A 783 69.28 60.66 -57.19
CA ASP A 783 70.46 59.80 -57.39
C ASP A 783 71.35 59.35 -56.21
N SER A 784 71.32 58.05 -55.90
CA SER A 784 72.44 57.13 -56.15
C SER A 784 72.26 55.80 -55.38
N GLU A 785 72.43 54.73 -56.15
CA GLU A 785 72.89 53.38 -55.81
C GLU A 785 72.66 52.81 -54.39
N GLY A 786 71.95 51.67 -54.37
CA GLY A 786 72.30 50.55 -53.52
C GLY A 786 71.69 50.54 -52.12
N SER A 787 70.48 50.01 -51.99
CA SER A 787 70.10 49.22 -50.81
C SER A 787 68.89 48.34 -51.08
N ARG A 788 69.08 47.03 -50.88
CA ARG A 788 68.05 45.99 -50.90
C ARG A 788 67.46 45.87 -49.50
N PHE A 789 66.13 45.92 -49.39
CA PHE A 789 65.41 45.50 -48.19
C PHE A 789 64.55 44.27 -48.50
N VAL A 790 64.83 43.18 -47.80
CA VAL A 790 64.08 41.92 -47.85
C VAL A 790 63.28 41.82 -46.56
N ALA A 791 61.95 41.78 -46.69
CA ALA A 791 61.05 41.39 -45.61
C ALA A 791 60.47 40.00 -45.93
N THR A 792 61.08 38.98 -45.32
CA THR A 792 60.60 37.59 -45.36
C THR A 792 59.58 37.34 -44.25
N GLY A 793 58.34 37.09 -44.66
CA GLY A 793 57.40 36.24 -43.93
C GLY A 793 56.25 36.96 -43.22
N ARG A 794 55.16 36.28 -42.85
CA ARG A 794 54.62 34.93 -43.13
C ARG A 794 53.10 35.13 -43.04
N GLY A 795 52.32 34.80 -44.07
CA GLY A 795 51.72 33.48 -44.17
C GLY A 795 50.35 33.44 -43.49
N GLY A 796 49.28 33.34 -44.29
CA GLY A 796 48.06 32.64 -43.85
C GLY A 796 46.75 33.42 -43.75
N VAL A 797 46.40 34.30 -44.69
CA VAL A 797 44.98 34.66 -44.92
C VAL A 797 44.74 34.78 -46.44
N PRO A 798 43.78 34.05 -47.04
CA PRO A 798 43.45 34.19 -48.45
C PRO A 798 42.86 35.58 -48.72
N GLN A 799 43.29 36.25 -49.78
CA GLN A 799 42.78 37.58 -50.14
C GLN A 799 41.37 37.55 -50.78
N ASN A 800 40.74 36.37 -50.91
CA ASN A 800 39.37 36.25 -51.43
C ASN A 800 38.67 34.98 -50.92
N PRO A 801 37.36 35.05 -50.58
CA PRO A 801 36.56 33.95 -50.02
C PRO A 801 36.31 32.74 -50.95
N THR A 802 36.75 32.76 -52.21
CA THR A 802 36.57 31.62 -53.14
C THR A 802 37.82 30.75 -53.32
N GLN A 803 38.94 31.08 -52.65
CA GLN A 803 40.21 30.37 -52.81
C GLN A 803 40.34 29.25 -51.75
N GLN A 804 40.45 27.98 -52.19
CA GLN A 804 40.63 26.83 -51.29
C GLN A 804 42.00 26.86 -50.58
N VAL A 805 41.97 26.69 -49.25
CA VAL A 805 43.17 26.55 -48.40
C VAL A 805 43.54 25.06 -48.29
N PRO A 806 44.78 24.65 -48.64
CA PRO A 806 45.23 23.27 -48.40
C PRO A 806 45.49 23.05 -46.91
N THR A 807 44.83 22.06 -46.32
CA THR A 807 45.08 21.60 -44.94
C THR A 807 46.35 20.75 -44.90
N LEU A 808 47.46 21.32 -44.46
CA LEU A 808 48.62 20.57 -43.99
C LEU A 808 48.74 20.76 -42.48
N SER A 809 48.01 19.94 -41.74
CA SER A 809 48.19 19.76 -40.30
C SER A 809 49.08 18.55 -40.06
N THR A 810 50.39 18.76 -39.99
CA THR A 810 51.31 17.79 -39.38
C THR A 810 51.42 18.12 -37.89
N TRP A 811 50.56 17.52 -37.09
CA TRP A 811 50.84 17.35 -35.66
C TRP A 811 51.58 16.02 -35.52
N ASP A 812 52.88 16.11 -35.28
CA ASP A 812 53.73 14.97 -34.93
C ASP A 812 53.94 15.00 -33.40
N ASP A 813 53.47 13.95 -32.71
CA ASP A 813 53.64 13.79 -31.26
C ASP A 813 55.05 13.24 -30.98
N VAL A 814 55.95 14.11 -30.52
CA VAL A 814 57.37 13.81 -30.25
C VAL A 814 57.62 13.11 -28.90
N ARG A 815 56.61 12.42 -28.33
CA ARG A 815 56.82 11.59 -27.13
C ARG A 815 57.21 10.16 -27.50
N ASP A 816 58.37 9.72 -27.01
CA ASP A 816 58.79 8.32 -27.10
C ASP A 816 57.97 7.46 -26.11
N LEU A 817 56.98 6.76 -26.65
CA LEU A 817 56.09 5.84 -25.93
C LEU A 817 56.62 4.40 -25.86
N SER A 818 57.87 4.14 -26.24
CA SER A 818 58.47 2.79 -26.18
C SER A 818 58.56 2.21 -24.76
N ALA A 819 58.56 3.05 -23.72
CA ALA A 819 58.52 2.62 -22.32
C ALA A 819 57.13 2.13 -21.83
N TYR A 820 56.06 2.33 -22.62
CA TYR A 820 54.69 1.91 -22.26
C TYR A 820 54.11 0.82 -23.17
N ARG A 821 54.87 0.31 -24.15
CA ARG A 821 54.46 -0.82 -24.99
C ARG A 821 55.00 -2.14 -24.45
N LYS A 822 54.31 -2.75 -23.49
CA LYS A 822 54.31 -4.21 -23.36
C LYS A 822 53.23 -4.75 -24.29
N THR A 823 53.65 -5.20 -25.47
CA THR A 823 52.86 -6.06 -26.35
C THR A 823 52.71 -7.42 -25.68
N GLY A 824 51.58 -7.65 -25.01
CA GLY A 824 51.05 -9.00 -24.84
C GLY A 824 50.12 -9.30 -26.00
N ASP A 825 50.24 -10.49 -26.59
CA ASP A 825 49.40 -10.93 -27.70
C ASP A 825 47.91 -10.88 -27.31
N LEU A 826 47.14 -10.09 -28.06
CA LEU A 826 45.68 -10.08 -27.99
C LEU A 826 45.14 -11.24 -28.85
N ASN A 827 44.82 -12.36 -28.20
CA ASN A 827 43.88 -13.34 -28.76
C ASN A 827 42.49 -12.72 -28.78
N ALA A 828 41.90 -12.58 -29.97
CA ALA A 828 40.52 -12.13 -30.14
C ALA A 828 39.56 -13.14 -29.50
N GLN A 829 38.91 -12.76 -28.40
CA GLN A 829 37.80 -13.51 -27.82
C GLN A 829 36.48 -13.04 -28.46
N ILE A 830 35.92 -13.94 -29.27
CA ILE A 830 34.54 -13.85 -29.78
C ILE A 830 33.59 -13.76 -28.56
N PRO A 831 32.57 -12.88 -28.55
CA PRO A 831 31.59 -12.85 -27.46
C PRO A 831 30.93 -14.23 -27.35
N THR A 832 31.06 -14.86 -26.18
CA THR A 832 30.38 -16.11 -25.89
C THR A 832 28.87 -15.89 -25.92
N LYS A 833 28.22 -16.67 -26.78
CA LYS A 833 26.78 -16.90 -26.91
C LYS A 833 26.07 -16.85 -25.55
N GLU A 834 24.91 -16.17 -25.51
CA GLU A 834 24.01 -16.13 -24.36
C GLU A 834 23.85 -17.53 -23.74
N THR A 835 24.21 -17.66 -22.47
CA THR A 835 23.97 -18.86 -21.67
C THR A 835 22.47 -18.95 -21.40
N VAL A 836 21.82 -19.93 -22.02
CA VAL A 836 20.45 -20.33 -21.67
C VAL A 836 20.43 -20.72 -20.20
N LEU A 837 19.51 -20.12 -19.44
CA LEU A 837 19.28 -20.48 -18.04
C LEU A 837 18.72 -21.92 -17.98
N VAL A 838 19.50 -22.86 -17.45
CA VAL A 838 19.08 -24.24 -17.21
C VAL A 838 18.71 -24.42 -15.75
N GLN A 839 17.54 -25.01 -15.49
CA GLN A 839 17.04 -25.26 -14.14
C GLN A 839 17.90 -26.30 -13.42
N ALA A 840 18.35 -25.98 -12.21
CA ALA A 840 19.10 -26.90 -11.36
C ALA A 840 18.28 -28.15 -11.02
N LYS A 841 18.86 -29.35 -11.23
CA LYS A 841 18.23 -30.63 -10.87
C LYS A 841 18.56 -31.10 -9.46
N GLY A 842 19.64 -30.59 -8.86
CA GLY A 842 20.02 -30.91 -7.49
C GLY A 842 21.31 -30.25 -7.06
N TRP A 843 21.78 -30.60 -5.86
CA TRP A 843 23.08 -30.19 -5.35
C TRP A 843 23.85 -31.42 -4.85
N ARG A 844 25.18 -31.34 -4.91
CA ARG A 844 26.10 -32.35 -4.41
C ARG A 844 27.22 -31.69 -3.61
N ARG A 845 27.92 -32.49 -2.79
CA ARG A 845 29.11 -32.03 -2.07
C ARG A 845 30.35 -32.51 -2.82
N ASN A 846 31.22 -31.60 -3.24
CA ASN A 846 32.42 -31.94 -3.98
C ASN A 846 33.52 -32.48 -3.05
N ALA A 847 34.64 -32.92 -3.66
CA ALA A 847 35.75 -33.55 -2.95
C ALA A 847 36.38 -32.66 -1.85
N ASP A 848 36.20 -31.33 -1.96
CA ASP A 848 36.67 -30.34 -0.99
C ASP A 848 35.62 -30.01 0.10
N GLY A 849 34.50 -30.73 0.12
CA GLY A 849 33.43 -30.55 1.11
C GLY A 849 32.52 -29.33 0.85
N LYS A 850 32.60 -28.71 -0.34
CA LYS A 850 31.71 -27.60 -0.73
C LYS A 850 30.47 -28.11 -1.44
N ILE A 851 29.33 -27.47 -1.17
CA ILE A 851 28.05 -27.77 -1.82
C ILE A 851 28.04 -27.05 -3.17
N GLU A 852 27.82 -27.78 -4.26
CA GLU A 852 27.67 -27.26 -5.61
C GLU A 852 26.36 -27.74 -6.25
N ILE A 853 25.73 -26.88 -7.03
CA ILE A 853 24.45 -27.15 -7.71
C ILE A 853 24.77 -27.66 -9.12
N PHE A 854 24.10 -28.73 -9.56
CA PHE A 854 24.31 -29.30 -10.90
C PHE A 854 23.01 -29.36 -11.71
N ALA A 855 23.16 -29.21 -13.03
CA ALA A 855 22.15 -29.46 -14.05
C ALA A 855 22.86 -30.27 -15.15
N ASP A 856 22.34 -31.46 -15.46
CA ASP A 856 22.89 -32.32 -16.53
C ASP A 856 22.70 -31.72 -17.93
#